data_AF-A0A7L9QEG6-F1
#
_entry.id   AF-A0A7L9QEG6-F1
#
_cell.length_a   1.000
_cell.length_b   1.000
_cell.length_c   1.000
_cell.angle_alpha   90.00
_cell.angle_beta   90.00
_cell.angle_gamma   90.00
#
_symmetry.space_group_name_H-M   'P 1'
#
loop_
_entity.id
_entity.type
_entity.pdbx_description
1 polymer ?
#
loop_
_entity_poly.entity_id
_entity_poly.type
_entity_poly.pdbx_seq_one_letter_code
_entity_poly.pdbx_strand_id
1 'polypeptide(L)'
;MKTVVGIVGFVVLAVFAQQSHAEALVGKASSRKLLDSCSTAQWGQCGGLSCPSGVGCADAATACCPSGYGCSRSSQYYWQCLPNAPSTPVTSPSPSPVATPAPTPSPTPAPTTKATPSPSPVTTKAPVVTTSPSPSPVITTTPVATKTPVATTAPSSCPATFGQWQQCGGLSNCGNGVNCNDALWYSGGCCSSGYTCSRGSQYYWQCIPGSPSTTSSPSPSSTSSPSPSPSPSPSPVATASPSPTATSAPQSGSASGKPYSYLPDGNYLTTVNDKIVDQSGNVVSLHGIAWYGFGDASTAMVEGLSNGYDSQTQDFATVVVRMKALGFNTIKLPFSFATLAAGSTRPFPSSCSLASSATIMNNLQEKTAVNGAVFPTNNSPAYSGMSCNQYLPTDTEDRFLWVINYFATNGFYVVPDWHPGNPGSNREIFDQGNWQSQYVAFFTKLIRTYPGVVGKLVIDIANELDNYNIKWQATSGVPGLQDIYLNLLPQLFAVSTGVPFMVQGTGQANLVNWGDGFVTDYSVINHYSLSDPNGFFQGIMSAPYLNQVVLAPHVYGPSVTNVYTRISGADLWNRLTQSFGSKTTTGFCWKGVCKQFAVAIGEYGSSFSNAGDLSLHTDLVAYMQNQGGAAGGHTNINSWIFWAWNPSSSDTGGIVAKSDWLTVQWNKVDKLVGSNPSAVDGMNLKPWFYGP
;
A
#
# COMPACT_ATOMS: atom_id res chain seq x y z
N MET A 1 29.16 -72.62 -28.07
CA MET A 1 29.39 -72.60 -29.53
C MET A 1 30.19 -71.35 -29.88
N LYS A 2 31.19 -71.48 -30.77
CA LYS A 2 31.93 -70.43 -31.53
C LYS A 2 31.93 -69.00 -30.93
N THR A 3 32.95 -68.54 -30.20
CA THR A 3 34.37 -68.30 -30.59
C THR A 3 34.55 -67.14 -31.57
N VAL A 4 35.31 -66.11 -31.19
CA VAL A 4 36.56 -65.63 -31.84
C VAL A 4 37.24 -64.54 -30.96
N VAL A 5 38.43 -64.87 -30.44
CA VAL A 5 39.72 -64.08 -30.35
C VAL A 5 39.66 -62.60 -29.87
N GLY A 6 40.52 -62.04 -29.00
CA GLY A 6 41.78 -62.38 -28.28
C GLY A 6 42.44 -61.07 -27.74
N ILE A 7 43.61 -60.98 -27.08
CA ILE A 7 44.56 -61.96 -26.50
C ILE A 7 45.54 -61.23 -25.52
N VAL A 8 46.32 -62.00 -24.72
CA VAL A 8 47.56 -61.70 -23.93
C VAL A 8 48.35 -60.42 -24.34
N GLY A 9 48.91 -59.54 -23.49
CA GLY A 9 49.47 -59.59 -22.13
C GLY A 9 50.90 -58.95 -22.08
N PHE A 10 51.41 -58.56 -20.89
CA PHE A 10 52.73 -57.92 -20.59
C PHE A 10 52.91 -56.40 -20.88
N VAL A 11 53.55 -55.55 -20.04
CA VAL A 11 53.90 -55.63 -18.58
C VAL A 11 54.33 -54.24 -18.00
N VAL A 12 54.06 -53.96 -16.71
CA VAL A 12 54.72 -52.93 -15.81
C VAL A 12 54.51 -51.43 -16.18
N LEU A 13 54.25 -50.44 -15.29
CA LEU A 13 54.64 -50.13 -13.88
C LEU A 13 53.57 -49.25 -13.14
N ALA A 14 53.70 -49.10 -11.80
CA ALA A 14 53.31 -47.95 -10.94
C ALA A 14 51.92 -47.85 -10.21
N VAL A 15 51.89 -48.34 -8.96
CA VAL A 15 51.63 -47.60 -7.69
C VAL A 15 50.25 -46.91 -7.41
N PHE A 16 49.44 -47.56 -6.53
CA PHE A 16 48.68 -47.06 -5.34
C PHE A 16 47.67 -45.87 -5.42
N ALA A 17 46.56 -45.80 -4.66
CA ALA A 17 45.94 -46.65 -3.63
C ALA A 17 44.44 -46.30 -3.39
N GLN A 18 43.61 -47.24 -2.90
CA GLN A 18 42.66 -47.05 -1.78
C GLN A 18 41.94 -48.36 -1.37
N GLN A 19 41.34 -48.41 -0.17
CA GLN A 19 40.88 -49.64 0.50
C GLN A 19 39.59 -49.46 1.32
N SER A 20 38.81 -50.54 1.46
CA SER A 20 37.73 -50.80 2.45
C SER A 20 37.55 -52.34 2.56
N HIS A 21 36.72 -52.98 3.40
CA HIS A 21 35.79 -52.57 4.47
C HIS A 21 35.57 -53.76 5.47
N ALA A 22 34.46 -53.76 6.24
CA ALA A 22 33.92 -54.87 7.08
C ALA A 22 34.75 -55.28 8.36
N GLU A 23 34.17 -55.71 9.49
CA GLU A 23 32.76 -55.89 9.92
C GLU A 23 32.61 -55.80 11.48
N ALA A 24 31.43 -56.11 12.06
CA ALA A 24 31.00 -55.72 13.43
C ALA A 24 30.80 -56.88 14.46
N LEU A 25 30.55 -56.55 15.77
CA LEU A 25 29.52 -57.16 16.68
C LEU A 25 29.56 -56.66 18.17
N VAL A 26 28.63 -57.13 19.03
CA VAL A 26 28.08 -56.47 20.28
C VAL A 26 28.01 -57.45 21.49
N GLY A 27 28.01 -57.09 22.79
CA GLY A 27 28.18 -55.82 23.55
C GLY A 27 27.11 -55.55 24.65
N LYS A 28 27.46 -55.30 25.94
CA LYS A 28 26.50 -55.04 27.07
C LYS A 28 27.08 -54.34 28.33
N ALA A 29 26.44 -53.21 28.70
CA ALA A 29 26.15 -52.66 30.04
C ALA A 29 27.24 -52.32 31.11
N SER A 30 27.43 -51.02 31.42
CA SER A 30 26.88 -50.34 32.63
C SER A 30 27.75 -49.20 33.20
N SER A 31 27.26 -47.96 33.10
CA SER A 31 27.25 -46.94 34.18
C SER A 31 26.65 -45.63 33.65
N ARG A 32 26.04 -44.82 34.53
CA ARG A 32 25.18 -43.69 34.14
C ARG A 32 25.58 -42.42 34.91
N LYS A 33 25.60 -41.27 34.20
CA LYS A 33 25.38 -39.90 34.71
C LYS A 33 26.49 -39.23 35.52
N LEU A 34 27.12 -38.18 34.96
CA LEU A 34 27.17 -36.80 35.52
C LEU A 34 28.12 -35.90 34.72
N LEU A 35 27.58 -35.15 33.76
CA LEU A 35 28.01 -33.87 33.17
C LEU A 35 27.03 -33.60 32.00
N ASP A 36 26.63 -32.34 31.77
CA ASP A 36 25.58 -31.85 30.84
C ASP A 36 24.14 -31.68 31.39
N SER A 37 23.98 -30.75 32.34
CA SER A 37 22.67 -30.10 32.56
C SER A 37 22.83 -28.65 33.02
N CYS A 38 22.87 -27.70 32.09
CA CYS A 38 22.53 -26.31 32.40
C CYS A 38 21.05 -26.25 32.80
N SER A 39 20.76 -25.61 33.93
CA SER A 39 19.40 -25.50 34.48
C SER A 39 18.55 -24.42 33.81
N THR A 40 19.17 -23.47 33.11
CA THR A 40 18.48 -22.45 32.33
C THR A 40 17.74 -23.09 31.17
N ALA A 41 16.44 -22.85 31.06
CA ALA A 41 15.65 -23.28 29.91
C ALA A 41 16.13 -22.62 28.61
N GLN A 42 15.80 -23.21 27.46
CA GLN A 42 15.85 -22.49 26.18
C GLN A 42 15.01 -21.22 26.29
N TRP A 43 15.51 -20.07 25.82
CA TRP A 43 14.89 -18.75 25.99
C TRP A 43 14.76 -18.29 27.45
N GLY A 44 15.35 -18.99 28.42
CA GLY A 44 15.42 -18.58 29.81
C GLY A 44 16.42 -17.44 30.05
N GLN A 45 16.23 -16.71 31.16
CA GLN A 45 17.17 -15.68 31.58
C GLN A 45 18.48 -16.31 32.06
N CYS A 46 19.59 -15.88 31.45
CA CYS A 46 20.93 -16.39 31.73
C CYS A 46 21.87 -15.32 32.33
N GLY A 47 21.35 -14.12 32.63
CA GLY A 47 22.12 -13.02 33.21
C GLY A 47 21.35 -11.71 33.28
N GLY A 48 22.06 -10.62 33.57
CA GLY A 48 21.52 -9.29 33.77
C GLY A 48 21.12 -8.99 35.23
N LEU A 49 21.02 -7.70 35.54
CA LEU A 49 20.82 -7.18 36.91
C LEU A 49 19.46 -7.54 37.55
N SER A 50 18.48 -8.02 36.80
CA SER A 50 17.14 -8.39 37.32
C SER A 50 16.99 -9.89 37.61
N CYS A 51 18.06 -10.57 38.04
CA CYS A 51 18.03 -12.02 38.26
C CYS A 51 17.44 -12.40 39.65
N PRO A 52 16.95 -13.65 39.85
CA PRO A 52 16.36 -14.06 41.13
C PRO A 52 17.35 -13.99 42.30
N SER A 53 16.86 -13.56 43.47
CA SER A 53 17.67 -13.35 44.68
C SER A 53 18.47 -14.59 45.08
N GLY A 54 19.80 -14.45 45.12
CA GLY A 54 20.74 -15.51 45.54
C GLY A 54 21.79 -15.89 44.50
N VAL A 55 21.62 -15.47 43.24
CA VAL A 55 22.67 -15.53 42.21
C VAL A 55 23.30 -14.15 42.08
N GLY A 56 24.62 -14.06 41.87
CA GLY A 56 25.33 -12.78 41.78
C GLY A 56 25.00 -12.03 40.49
N CYS A 57 23.87 -11.31 40.46
CA CYS A 57 23.41 -10.59 39.27
C CYS A 57 24.41 -9.49 38.88
N ALA A 58 24.85 -9.53 37.62
CA ALA A 58 25.69 -8.52 37.00
C ALA A 58 25.19 -8.27 35.57
N ASP A 59 25.66 -7.20 34.93
CA ASP A 59 25.51 -7.04 33.48
C ASP A 59 26.50 -7.95 32.73
N ALA A 60 26.30 -9.25 32.90
CA ALA A 60 27.10 -10.34 32.35
C ALA A 60 26.22 -11.59 32.22
N ALA A 61 26.68 -12.58 31.46
CA ALA A 61 26.15 -13.94 31.54
C ALA A 61 26.52 -14.55 32.91
N THR A 62 25.52 -14.84 33.74
CA THR A 62 25.69 -15.40 35.10
C THR A 62 25.22 -16.85 35.21
N ALA A 63 24.58 -17.41 34.18
CA ALA A 63 24.19 -18.81 34.09
C ALA A 63 24.46 -19.37 32.68
N CYS A 64 24.70 -20.68 32.59
CA CYS A 64 24.96 -21.35 31.31
C CYS A 64 23.66 -21.70 30.57
N CYS A 65 23.76 -21.79 29.24
CA CYS A 65 22.66 -22.15 28.34
C CYS A 65 22.77 -23.61 27.88
N PRO A 66 21.65 -24.26 27.51
CA PRO A 66 21.67 -25.63 27.00
C PRO A 66 22.40 -25.70 25.64
N SER A 67 22.86 -26.90 25.27
CA SER A 67 23.62 -27.11 24.03
C SER A 67 22.89 -26.56 22.80
N GLY A 68 23.64 -25.88 21.91
CA GLY A 68 23.10 -25.15 20.76
C GLY A 68 22.64 -23.71 21.06
N TYR A 69 22.63 -23.27 22.33
CA TYR A 69 22.26 -21.90 22.73
C TYR A 69 23.42 -21.17 23.42
N GLY A 70 23.49 -19.85 23.24
CA GLY A 70 24.44 -18.94 23.86
C GLY A 70 23.72 -17.86 24.68
N CYS A 71 24.36 -17.38 25.74
CA CYS A 71 23.77 -16.32 26.57
C CYS A 71 24.01 -14.94 25.93
N SER A 72 22.93 -14.32 25.43
CA SER A 72 22.99 -13.05 24.70
C SER A 72 22.40 -11.91 25.53
N ARG A 73 23.10 -10.78 25.56
CA ARG A 73 22.65 -9.55 26.24
C ARG A 73 21.51 -8.89 25.47
N SER A 74 20.33 -8.78 26.08
CA SER A 74 19.22 -7.98 25.57
C SER A 74 19.25 -6.57 26.16
N SER A 75 19.53 -6.46 27.47
CA SER A 75 19.82 -5.19 28.16
C SER A 75 20.72 -5.43 29.37
N GLN A 76 21.16 -4.36 30.06
CA GLN A 76 21.91 -4.52 31.31
C GLN A 76 21.13 -5.24 32.42
N TYR A 77 19.81 -5.26 32.33
CA TYR A 77 18.91 -5.92 33.28
C TYR A 77 18.57 -7.36 32.89
N TYR A 78 18.73 -7.74 31.62
CA TYR A 78 18.25 -9.02 31.09
C TYR A 78 19.14 -9.59 29.98
N TRP A 79 19.67 -10.80 30.22
CA TRP A 79 20.36 -11.62 29.22
C TRP A 79 19.61 -12.93 29.05
N GLN A 80 19.55 -13.48 27.82
CA GLN A 80 18.69 -14.61 27.46
C GLN A 80 19.45 -15.68 26.67
N CYS A 81 19.10 -16.95 26.86
CA CYS A 81 19.61 -18.04 26.02
C CYS A 81 18.98 -18.01 24.63
N LEU A 82 19.76 -17.65 23.60
CA LEU A 82 19.37 -17.63 22.19
C LEU A 82 20.13 -18.70 21.38
N PRO A 83 19.60 -19.22 20.26
CA PRO A 83 20.33 -20.17 19.42
C PRO A 83 21.67 -19.61 18.91
N ASN A 84 22.72 -20.43 18.94
CA ASN A 84 24.01 -20.06 18.36
C ASN A 84 23.89 -20.00 16.83
N ALA A 85 24.37 -18.92 16.22
CA ALA A 85 24.37 -18.76 14.77
C ALA A 85 25.23 -19.86 14.08
N PRO A 86 24.81 -20.38 12.92
CA PRO A 86 25.59 -21.39 12.19
C PRO A 86 26.93 -20.80 11.71
N SER A 87 28.04 -21.40 12.13
CA SER A 87 29.38 -20.97 11.73
C SER A 87 29.68 -21.36 10.29
N THR A 88 29.83 -20.36 9.41
CA THR A 88 30.41 -20.56 8.07
C THR A 88 31.91 -20.86 8.15
N PRO A 89 32.47 -21.81 7.38
CA PRO A 89 33.90 -22.09 7.38
C PRO A 89 34.72 -20.88 6.90
N VAL A 90 35.71 -20.46 7.69
CA VAL A 90 36.62 -19.36 7.34
C VAL A 90 37.87 -19.92 6.65
N THR A 91 38.15 -19.48 5.43
CA THR A 91 39.44 -19.70 4.76
C THR A 91 40.46 -18.63 5.17
N SER A 92 41.73 -19.04 5.33
CA SER A 92 42.81 -18.22 5.89
C SER A 92 43.17 -16.99 5.03
N PRO A 93 43.54 -15.85 5.63
CA PRO A 93 44.03 -14.68 4.90
C PRO A 93 45.48 -14.85 4.39
N SER A 94 45.77 -14.17 3.28
CA SER A 94 47.10 -13.96 2.68
C SER A 94 47.67 -12.60 3.15
N PRO A 95 48.99 -12.40 3.30
CA PRO A 95 49.55 -11.22 3.97
C PRO A 95 49.38 -9.89 3.23
N SER A 96 49.17 -8.82 4.00
CA SER A 96 48.90 -7.45 3.54
C SER A 96 50.07 -6.76 2.85
N PRO A 97 49.82 -5.91 1.83
CA PRO A 97 50.80 -4.93 1.35
C PRO A 97 50.93 -3.73 2.30
N VAL A 98 52.10 -3.08 2.26
CA VAL A 98 52.49 -1.94 3.11
C VAL A 98 51.72 -0.66 2.74
N ALA A 99 51.30 0.11 3.74
CA ALA A 99 50.55 1.36 3.54
C ALA A 99 51.41 2.48 2.92
N THR A 100 50.83 3.20 1.96
CA THR A 100 51.38 4.44 1.39
C THR A 100 50.78 5.65 2.13
N PRO A 101 51.55 6.70 2.50
CA PRO A 101 51.02 7.88 3.18
C PRO A 101 50.00 8.67 2.35
N ALA A 102 48.99 9.24 3.03
CA ALA A 102 47.96 10.07 2.40
C ALA A 102 48.51 11.45 1.94
N PRO A 103 47.99 12.02 0.84
CA PRO A 103 48.40 13.34 0.36
C PRO A 103 47.84 14.49 1.22
N THR A 104 48.66 15.50 1.43
CA THR A 104 48.36 16.74 2.16
C THR A 104 47.23 17.56 1.50
N PRO A 105 46.30 18.17 2.27
CA PRO A 105 45.28 19.05 1.71
C PRO A 105 45.87 20.34 1.12
N SER A 106 45.36 20.76 -0.04
CA SER A 106 45.73 21.99 -0.75
C SER A 106 45.02 23.22 -0.12
N PRO A 107 45.65 24.41 -0.06
CA PRO A 107 45.11 25.56 0.67
C PRO A 107 43.90 26.23 0.00
N THR A 108 42.93 26.61 0.82
CA THR A 108 41.75 27.41 0.45
C THR A 108 42.12 28.82 -0.05
N PRO A 109 41.61 29.29 -1.20
CA PRO A 109 41.77 30.67 -1.64
C PRO A 109 41.04 31.66 -0.73
N ALA A 110 41.67 32.82 -0.47
CA ALA A 110 41.10 33.87 0.39
C ALA A 110 39.89 34.59 -0.28
N PRO A 111 38.93 35.11 0.51
CA PRO A 111 37.76 35.79 -0.02
C PRO A 111 38.10 37.15 -0.62
N THR A 112 37.74 37.37 -1.89
CA THR A 112 37.87 38.66 -2.57
C THR A 112 36.70 39.58 -2.21
N THR A 113 37.01 40.75 -1.64
CA THR A 113 36.04 41.79 -1.32
C THR A 113 35.59 42.52 -2.60
N LYS A 114 34.38 42.22 -3.09
CA LYS A 114 33.71 43.02 -4.12
C LYS A 114 32.60 43.86 -3.49
N ALA A 115 32.66 45.17 -3.71
CA ALA A 115 31.75 46.13 -3.08
C ALA A 115 30.29 45.99 -3.54
N THR A 116 29.38 46.14 -2.58
CA THR A 116 27.92 46.20 -2.75
C THR A 116 27.49 47.51 -3.43
N PRO A 117 26.69 47.48 -4.51
CA PRO A 117 25.95 48.65 -4.96
C PRO A 117 24.76 48.93 -4.03
N SER A 118 24.66 50.15 -3.52
CA SER A 118 23.52 50.60 -2.70
C SER A 118 22.24 50.72 -3.54
N PRO A 119 21.06 50.31 -3.03
CA PRO A 119 19.80 50.46 -3.76
C PRO A 119 19.33 51.92 -3.81
N SER A 120 18.90 52.37 -5.00
CA SER A 120 18.16 53.63 -5.15
C SER A 120 16.67 53.43 -4.84
N PRO A 121 15.97 54.46 -4.32
CA PRO A 121 14.62 54.30 -3.78
C PRO A 121 13.56 54.15 -4.87
N VAL A 122 12.71 53.13 -4.74
CA VAL A 122 11.48 52.99 -5.56
C VAL A 122 10.31 53.60 -4.78
N THR A 123 9.59 54.52 -5.42
CA THR A 123 8.42 55.21 -4.87
C THR A 123 7.25 54.26 -4.62
N THR A 124 6.71 54.30 -3.40
CA THR A 124 5.49 53.60 -3.00
C THR A 124 4.24 54.19 -3.66
N LYS A 125 3.45 53.35 -4.34
CA LYS A 125 2.04 53.62 -4.63
C LYS A 125 1.16 52.99 -3.55
N ALA A 126 0.10 53.70 -3.17
CA ALA A 126 -0.85 53.25 -2.15
C ALA A 126 -1.63 51.99 -2.59
N PRO A 127 -2.02 51.10 -1.66
CA PRO A 127 -2.77 49.89 -1.99
C PRO A 127 -4.22 50.21 -2.39
N VAL A 128 -4.68 49.59 -3.46
CA VAL A 128 -6.10 49.58 -3.87
C VAL A 128 -6.84 48.54 -3.04
N VAL A 129 -7.91 48.94 -2.37
CA VAL A 129 -8.79 48.02 -1.63
C VAL A 129 -9.76 47.35 -2.62
N THR A 130 -9.59 46.05 -2.84
CA THR A 130 -10.59 45.21 -3.52
C THR A 130 -11.29 44.31 -2.51
N THR A 131 -12.62 44.41 -2.46
CA THR A 131 -13.50 43.69 -1.53
C THR A 131 -13.65 42.21 -1.86
N SER A 132 -13.49 41.34 -0.88
CA SER A 132 -13.83 39.91 -0.98
C SER A 132 -15.36 39.69 -0.93
N PRO A 133 -15.93 38.74 -1.71
CA PRO A 133 -17.32 38.34 -1.55
C PRO A 133 -17.55 37.52 -0.27
N SER A 134 -18.75 37.65 0.29
CA SER A 134 -19.21 37.00 1.53
C SER A 134 -19.73 35.56 1.27
N PRO A 135 -19.54 34.59 2.19
CA PRO A 135 -20.11 33.26 2.06
C PRO A 135 -21.63 33.25 2.29
N SER A 136 -22.33 32.37 1.54
CA SER A 136 -23.77 32.08 1.69
C SER A 136 -24.01 30.95 2.72
N PRO A 137 -25.25 30.76 3.24
CA PRO A 137 -25.44 30.25 4.60
C PRO A 137 -25.39 28.73 4.75
N VAL A 138 -24.94 28.29 5.93
CA VAL A 138 -24.94 26.88 6.36
C VAL A 138 -26.35 26.47 6.81
N ILE A 139 -26.90 25.43 6.18
CA ILE A 139 -28.14 24.79 6.65
C ILE A 139 -27.82 23.97 7.90
N THR A 140 -28.48 24.29 9.02
CA THR A 140 -28.34 23.53 10.27
C THR A 140 -29.33 22.37 10.29
N THR A 141 -28.85 21.13 10.15
CA THR A 141 -29.65 19.93 10.40
C THR A 141 -29.48 19.45 11.83
N THR A 142 -30.58 19.30 12.57
CA THR A 142 -30.60 18.86 13.97
C THR A 142 -30.25 17.37 14.09
N PRO A 143 -29.28 16.95 14.92
CA PRO A 143 -29.00 15.54 15.14
C PRO A 143 -30.09 14.86 15.98
N VAL A 144 -30.57 13.71 15.51
CA VAL A 144 -31.42 12.81 16.30
C VAL A 144 -30.56 12.07 17.33
N ALA A 145 -31.06 11.93 18.57
CA ALA A 145 -30.29 11.39 19.68
C ALA A 145 -30.12 9.86 19.59
N THR A 146 -28.87 9.40 19.56
CA THR A 146 -28.49 7.98 19.70
C THR A 146 -27.99 7.72 21.12
N LYS A 147 -28.42 6.61 21.73
CA LYS A 147 -28.18 6.30 23.15
C LYS A 147 -26.72 5.91 23.44
N THR A 148 -26.13 6.53 24.47
CA THR A 148 -24.79 6.22 24.99
C THR A 148 -24.77 4.91 25.80
N PRO A 149 -23.71 4.08 25.70
CA PRO A 149 -23.49 2.95 26.63
C PRO A 149 -23.22 3.42 28.07
N VAL A 150 -23.68 2.64 29.05
CA VAL A 150 -23.56 2.96 30.48
C VAL A 150 -22.12 2.78 30.96
N ALA A 151 -21.56 3.82 31.58
CA ALA A 151 -20.30 3.73 32.31
C ALA A 151 -20.51 3.07 33.69
N THR A 152 -19.77 2.01 33.99
CA THR A 152 -19.76 1.38 35.32
C THR A 152 -18.98 2.21 36.32
N THR A 153 -19.57 2.46 37.48
CA THR A 153 -18.98 3.25 38.57
C THR A 153 -17.81 2.54 39.26
N ALA A 154 -16.76 3.28 39.62
CA ALA A 154 -15.62 2.77 40.38
C ALA A 154 -16.00 2.35 41.82
N PRO A 155 -15.41 1.27 42.37
CA PRO A 155 -15.71 0.80 43.72
C PRO A 155 -15.09 1.69 44.81
N SER A 156 -15.79 1.83 45.94
CA SER A 156 -15.48 2.80 47.00
C SER A 156 -14.44 2.35 48.04
N SER A 157 -13.75 1.22 47.83
CA SER A 157 -12.66 0.75 48.70
C SER A 157 -11.78 -0.28 47.97
N CYS A 158 -10.47 -0.07 47.99
CA CYS A 158 -9.46 -0.93 47.35
C CYS A 158 -8.83 -1.90 48.37
N PRO A 159 -9.10 -3.22 48.35
CA PRO A 159 -8.59 -4.15 49.36
C PRO A 159 -7.10 -4.47 49.22
N ALA A 160 -6.49 -4.17 48.06
CA ALA A 160 -5.07 -4.31 47.80
C ALA A 160 -4.59 -3.12 46.93
N THR A 161 -3.41 -2.58 47.26
CA THR A 161 -2.78 -1.47 46.53
C THR A 161 -1.48 -1.90 45.87
N PHE A 162 -1.42 -1.77 44.55
CA PHE A 162 -0.26 -2.13 43.73
C PHE A 162 0.66 -0.92 43.52
N GLY A 163 1.97 -1.13 43.69
CA GLY A 163 3.00 -0.11 43.45
C GLY A 163 3.20 0.22 41.97
N GLN A 164 3.97 1.27 41.71
CA GLN A 164 4.37 1.63 40.34
C GLN A 164 4.99 0.43 39.62
N TRP A 165 4.62 0.22 38.36
CA TRP A 165 5.04 -0.88 37.48
C TRP A 165 4.61 -2.29 37.93
N GLN A 166 3.87 -2.45 39.03
CA GLN A 166 3.30 -3.75 39.39
C GLN A 166 2.12 -4.13 38.49
N GLN A 167 1.92 -5.43 38.34
CA GLN A 167 0.79 -5.97 37.58
C GLN A 167 -0.51 -5.81 38.38
N CYS A 168 -1.58 -5.36 37.73
CA CYS A 168 -2.89 -5.04 38.32
C CYS A 168 -4.07 -5.71 37.61
N GLY A 169 -3.81 -6.55 36.61
CA GLY A 169 -4.82 -7.21 35.78
C GLY A 169 -4.21 -8.15 34.73
N GLY A 170 -5.08 -8.81 33.97
CA GLY A 170 -4.74 -9.71 32.86
C GLY A 170 -4.63 -11.20 33.24
N LEU A 171 -4.55 -12.04 32.21
CA LEU A 171 -4.63 -13.51 32.27
C LEU A 171 -3.40 -14.24 32.85
N SER A 172 -2.30 -13.56 33.21
CA SER A 172 -1.07 -14.19 33.73
C SER A 172 -0.73 -13.78 35.17
N ASN A 173 0.01 -14.64 35.89
CA ASN A 173 0.56 -14.40 37.24
C ASN A 173 -0.46 -14.08 38.36
N CYS A 174 -1.69 -14.61 38.28
CA CYS A 174 -2.60 -14.56 39.43
C CYS A 174 -2.13 -15.51 40.53
N GLY A 175 -2.14 -15.05 41.79
CA GLY A 175 -1.82 -15.89 42.94
C GLY A 175 -2.80 -17.06 43.11
N ASN A 176 -2.34 -18.13 43.76
CA ASN A 176 -3.13 -19.34 44.00
C ASN A 176 -4.51 -19.00 44.60
N GLY A 177 -5.58 -19.33 43.86
CA GLY A 177 -6.97 -19.11 44.28
C GLY A 177 -7.70 -17.94 43.61
N VAL A 178 -7.07 -17.19 42.69
CA VAL A 178 -7.71 -16.09 41.95
C VAL A 178 -7.94 -16.49 40.48
N ASN A 179 -9.19 -16.42 40.00
CA ASN A 179 -9.50 -16.58 38.58
C ASN A 179 -9.00 -15.37 37.79
N CYS A 180 -8.04 -15.59 36.89
CA CYS A 180 -7.59 -14.57 35.96
C CYS A 180 -8.65 -14.31 34.87
N ASN A 181 -8.91 -13.03 34.59
CA ASN A 181 -9.69 -12.58 33.45
C ASN A 181 -8.92 -11.43 32.76
N ASP A 182 -9.29 -11.08 31.53
CA ASP A 182 -8.79 -9.86 30.86
C ASP A 182 -9.48 -8.61 31.41
N ALA A 183 -9.22 -8.35 32.69
CA ALA A 183 -9.79 -7.27 33.49
C ALA A 183 -8.83 -6.94 34.65
N LEU A 184 -9.17 -5.89 35.39
CA LEU A 184 -8.69 -5.69 36.76
C LEU A 184 -8.96 -6.96 37.58
N TRP A 185 -8.04 -7.31 38.48
CA TRP A 185 -8.20 -8.50 39.33
C TRP A 185 -9.54 -8.48 40.08
N TYR A 186 -10.31 -9.57 39.95
CA TYR A 186 -11.72 -9.68 40.33
C TYR A 186 -12.00 -9.54 41.85
N SER A 187 -10.95 -9.34 42.66
CA SER A 187 -10.97 -9.04 44.08
C SER A 187 -10.95 -7.54 44.42
N GLY A 188 -10.98 -6.65 43.43
CA GLY A 188 -11.14 -5.20 43.63
C GLY A 188 -9.85 -4.43 43.97
N GLY A 189 -8.68 -4.98 43.65
CA GLY A 189 -7.39 -4.31 43.84
C GLY A 189 -7.20 -3.09 42.93
N CYS A 190 -6.44 -2.11 43.39
CA CYS A 190 -6.21 -0.83 42.72
C CYS A 190 -4.72 -0.49 42.67
N CYS A 191 -4.32 0.41 41.77
CA CYS A 191 -3.00 1.02 41.85
C CYS A 191 -2.94 2.04 43.00
N SER A 192 -1.75 2.26 43.56
CA SER A 192 -1.48 3.33 44.53
C SER A 192 -1.83 4.71 43.95
N SER A 193 -2.10 5.68 44.84
CA SER A 193 -2.45 7.06 44.43
C SER A 193 -1.42 7.66 43.47
N GLY A 194 -1.91 8.33 42.41
CA GLY A 194 -1.08 8.84 41.31
C GLY A 194 -0.82 7.85 40.17
N TYR A 195 -1.30 6.60 40.27
CA TYR A 195 -1.13 5.57 39.24
C TYR A 195 -2.48 5.03 38.75
N THR A 196 -2.54 4.67 37.47
CA THR A 196 -3.71 4.07 36.81
C THR A 196 -3.34 2.71 36.26
N CYS A 197 -4.24 1.73 36.41
CA CYS A 197 -4.02 0.40 35.83
C CYS A 197 -4.33 0.46 34.32
N SER A 198 -3.31 0.26 33.49
CA SER A 198 -3.41 0.28 32.03
C SER A 198 -3.23 -1.12 31.46
N ARG A 199 -4.06 -1.49 30.47
CA ARG A 199 -4.01 -2.79 29.79
C ARG A 199 -2.88 -2.80 28.77
N GLY A 200 -1.85 -3.63 28.98
CA GLY A 200 -0.79 -3.87 28.01
C GLY A 200 -1.10 -5.00 27.02
N SER A 201 -1.76 -6.06 27.49
CA SER A 201 -2.31 -7.15 26.67
C SER A 201 -3.41 -7.89 27.43
N GLN A 202 -4.06 -8.88 26.80
CA GLN A 202 -5.00 -9.75 27.52
C GLN A 202 -4.34 -10.53 28.68
N TYR A 203 -3.02 -10.71 28.64
CA TYR A 203 -2.25 -11.41 29.67
C TYR A 203 -1.70 -10.49 30.76
N TYR A 204 -1.62 -9.17 30.53
CA TYR A 204 -0.86 -8.27 31.40
C TYR A 204 -1.43 -6.83 31.42
N TRP A 205 -1.77 -6.35 32.61
CA TRP A 205 -2.12 -4.95 32.88
C TRP A 205 -1.21 -4.39 33.98
N GLN A 206 -0.82 -3.12 33.90
CA GLN A 206 0.22 -2.53 34.76
C GLN A 206 -0.16 -1.18 35.35
N CYS A 207 0.26 -0.93 36.60
CA CYS A 207 0.14 0.38 37.24
C CYS A 207 1.17 1.37 36.68
N ILE A 208 0.70 2.32 35.88
CA ILE A 208 1.51 3.37 35.24
C ILE A 208 1.12 4.76 35.79
N PRO A 209 2.00 5.78 35.75
CA PRO A 209 1.65 7.11 36.24
C PRO A 209 0.40 7.68 35.54
N GLY A 210 -0.61 8.05 36.33
CA GLY A 210 -1.81 8.71 35.84
C GLY A 210 -1.59 10.23 35.77
N SER A 211 -2.05 10.88 34.70
CA SER A 211 -2.06 12.34 34.65
C SER A 211 -3.03 12.90 35.70
N PRO A 212 -2.67 13.98 36.42
CA PRO A 212 -3.55 14.55 37.44
C PRO A 212 -4.79 15.18 36.78
N SER A 213 -5.95 14.56 36.99
CA SER A 213 -7.24 15.14 36.67
C SER A 213 -7.55 16.28 37.64
N THR A 214 -7.62 17.51 37.13
CA THR A 214 -8.04 18.66 37.92
C THR A 214 -9.50 18.54 38.31
N THR A 215 -9.77 18.82 39.58
CA THR A 215 -11.09 18.68 40.20
C THR A 215 -12.07 19.77 39.77
N SER A 216 -13.36 19.42 39.79
CA SER A 216 -14.47 20.30 39.43
C SER A 216 -14.73 21.41 40.46
N SER A 217 -15.13 22.59 39.97
CA SER A 217 -15.79 23.64 40.76
C SER A 217 -16.81 24.41 39.90
N PRO A 218 -17.82 25.07 40.51
CA PRO A 218 -19.16 25.13 39.93
C PRO A 218 -19.42 26.29 38.95
N SER A 219 -20.46 26.09 38.14
CA SER A 219 -21.02 27.05 37.19
C SER A 219 -21.77 28.21 37.90
N PRO A 220 -21.59 29.48 37.48
CA PRO A 220 -22.43 30.60 37.91
C PRO A 220 -23.70 30.76 37.05
N SER A 221 -24.77 31.25 37.67
CA SER A 221 -26.13 31.30 37.11
C SER A 221 -26.34 32.29 35.96
N SER A 222 -27.35 31.99 35.15
CA SER A 222 -27.87 32.86 34.08
C SER A 222 -28.58 34.11 34.61
N THR A 223 -28.27 35.28 34.04
CA THR A 223 -29.10 36.50 34.11
C THR A 223 -29.25 37.13 32.72
N SER A 224 -30.43 37.69 32.46
CA SER A 224 -30.90 38.13 31.14
C SER A 224 -30.93 39.66 30.97
N SER A 225 -30.52 40.16 29.80
CA SER A 225 -30.76 41.54 29.35
C SER A 225 -30.37 41.75 27.87
N PRO A 226 -30.75 42.85 27.17
CA PRO A 226 -31.91 42.79 26.29
C PRO A 226 -31.66 43.13 24.81
N SER A 227 -32.74 43.11 24.02
CA SER A 227 -32.82 43.34 22.58
C SER A 227 -32.38 44.75 22.12
N PRO A 228 -31.74 44.88 20.94
CA PRO A 228 -31.60 46.15 20.21
C PRO A 228 -32.80 46.45 19.29
N SER A 229 -33.14 47.74 19.16
CA SER A 229 -34.20 48.27 18.28
C SER A 229 -33.67 48.73 16.90
N PRO A 230 -34.53 49.02 15.90
CA PRO A 230 -34.17 49.00 14.48
C PRO A 230 -33.71 50.35 13.88
N SER A 231 -33.22 50.31 12.64
CA SER A 231 -32.93 51.48 11.78
C SER A 231 -33.06 51.11 10.28
N PRO A 232 -33.20 52.07 9.34
CA PRO A 232 -34.39 52.10 8.47
C PRO A 232 -34.23 51.58 7.03
N SER A 233 -35.38 51.45 6.36
CA SER A 233 -35.56 51.09 4.94
C SER A 233 -35.51 52.30 3.97
N PRO A 234 -35.53 52.11 2.63
CA PRO A 234 -34.72 52.89 1.70
C PRO A 234 -35.49 53.84 0.75
N SER A 235 -34.80 54.39 -0.26
CA SER A 235 -35.36 55.17 -1.38
C SER A 235 -34.48 55.08 -2.65
N PRO A 236 -34.99 55.33 -3.87
CA PRO A 236 -34.79 54.40 -5.00
C PRO A 236 -34.30 55.01 -6.34
N VAL A 237 -34.37 54.20 -7.43
CA VAL A 237 -34.25 54.54 -8.88
C VAL A 237 -32.77 54.61 -9.37
N ALA A 238 -32.33 54.13 -10.55
CA ALA A 238 -32.92 54.13 -11.89
C ALA A 238 -32.58 52.92 -12.83
N THR A 239 -33.14 52.95 -14.05
CA THR A 239 -33.24 51.85 -15.03
C THR A 239 -32.54 52.16 -16.38
N ALA A 240 -31.88 51.17 -17.02
CA ALA A 240 -31.64 51.07 -18.48
C ALA A 240 -31.25 49.60 -18.81
N SER A 241 -32.01 48.81 -19.58
CA SER A 241 -32.21 48.76 -21.06
C SER A 241 -31.12 47.95 -21.82
N PRO A 242 -31.46 46.91 -22.65
CA PRO A 242 -30.49 45.92 -23.15
C PRO A 242 -30.20 45.89 -24.67
N SER A 243 -29.13 45.14 -25.03
CA SER A 243 -28.82 44.56 -26.36
C SER A 243 -28.30 45.51 -27.47
N PRO A 244 -27.50 45.02 -28.46
CA PRO A 244 -28.01 44.13 -29.52
C PRO A 244 -27.12 42.93 -29.95
N THR A 245 -27.73 42.06 -30.77
CA THR A 245 -27.18 40.84 -31.40
C THR A 245 -26.77 41.08 -32.87
N ALA A 246 -25.68 40.45 -33.35
CA ALA A 246 -25.29 40.23 -34.76
C ALA A 246 -23.95 39.44 -34.81
N THR A 247 -23.54 38.61 -35.79
CA THR A 247 -24.14 37.95 -36.99
C THR A 247 -23.17 36.81 -37.40
N SER A 248 -23.59 35.84 -38.24
CA SER A 248 -22.85 34.61 -38.59
C SER A 248 -22.14 34.58 -39.97
N ALA A 249 -21.10 33.73 -40.08
CA ALA A 249 -20.42 33.20 -41.29
C ALA A 249 -19.52 34.15 -42.12
N PRO A 250 -18.52 33.67 -42.93
CA PRO A 250 -18.23 32.27 -43.34
C PRO A 250 -16.78 31.75 -43.06
N GLN A 251 -16.48 30.51 -43.51
CA GLN A 251 -15.24 29.75 -43.26
C GLN A 251 -14.03 30.18 -44.12
N SER A 252 -12.83 30.08 -43.54
CA SER A 252 -11.60 29.59 -44.20
C SER A 252 -10.61 29.10 -43.11
N GLY A 253 -9.84 28.05 -43.40
CA GLY A 253 -9.16 27.24 -42.36
C GLY A 253 -7.72 27.62 -42.03
N SER A 254 -7.30 27.29 -40.80
CA SER A 254 -5.96 26.79 -40.49
C SER A 254 -5.95 26.09 -39.12
N ALA A 255 -5.00 25.19 -38.89
CA ALA A 255 -4.95 24.36 -37.69
C ALA A 255 -4.45 25.13 -36.46
N SER A 256 -5.29 25.25 -35.43
CA SER A 256 -4.88 25.56 -34.07
C SER A 256 -5.90 24.96 -33.09
N GLY A 257 -5.62 23.75 -32.62
CA GLY A 257 -6.45 23.10 -31.60
C GLY A 257 -6.22 23.76 -30.25
N LYS A 258 -7.19 24.55 -29.77
CA LYS A 258 -7.25 24.91 -28.34
C LYS A 258 -7.36 23.63 -27.51
N PRO A 259 -6.73 23.53 -26.33
CA PRO A 259 -6.96 22.41 -25.43
C PRO A 259 -8.43 22.38 -25.02
N TYR A 260 -9.12 21.31 -25.38
CA TYR A 260 -10.49 21.04 -24.97
C TYR A 260 -10.46 20.45 -23.56
N SER A 261 -10.56 21.29 -22.53
CA SER A 261 -10.79 20.82 -21.17
C SER A 261 -12.20 20.21 -21.08
N TYR A 262 -12.31 18.90 -21.28
CA TYR A 262 -13.58 18.19 -21.12
C TYR A 262 -13.86 17.97 -19.63
N LEU A 263 -14.75 18.79 -19.09
CA LEU A 263 -15.60 18.41 -17.98
C LEU A 263 -16.83 17.71 -18.57
N PRO A 264 -17.05 16.41 -18.32
CA PRO A 264 -18.28 15.75 -18.70
C PRO A 264 -19.48 16.33 -17.94
N ASP A 265 -20.69 15.99 -18.40
CA ASP A 265 -21.97 16.46 -17.86
C ASP A 265 -22.23 15.96 -16.43
N GLY A 266 -21.52 16.54 -15.45
CA GLY A 266 -21.59 16.22 -14.03
C GLY A 266 -20.68 15.09 -13.54
N ASN A 267 -20.27 14.14 -14.40
CA ASN A 267 -19.58 12.92 -13.95
C ASN A 267 -18.05 13.05 -13.89
N TYR A 268 -17.48 13.08 -12.68
CA TYR A 268 -16.03 13.14 -12.45
C TYR A 268 -15.61 12.48 -11.13
N LEU A 269 -14.31 12.24 -11.00
CA LEU A 269 -13.63 11.92 -9.75
C LEU A 269 -12.62 13.03 -9.39
N THR A 270 -12.38 13.24 -8.10
CA THR A 270 -11.35 14.15 -7.61
C THR A 270 -10.88 13.75 -6.20
N THR A 271 -9.95 14.48 -5.59
CA THR A 271 -9.56 14.30 -4.19
C THR A 271 -9.97 15.49 -3.34
N VAL A 272 -10.57 15.20 -2.18
CA VAL A 272 -10.82 16.16 -1.11
C VAL A 272 -10.10 15.61 0.12
N ASN A 273 -9.23 16.43 0.71
CA ASN A 273 -8.31 15.98 1.76
C ASN A 273 -7.54 14.72 1.30
N ASP A 274 -7.59 13.67 2.11
CA ASP A 274 -6.99 12.35 1.94
C ASP A 274 -7.91 11.32 1.27
N LYS A 275 -9.05 11.73 0.70
CA LYS A 275 -10.03 10.83 0.08
C LYS A 275 -10.20 11.11 -1.41
N ILE A 276 -10.38 10.05 -2.20
CA ILE A 276 -10.99 10.12 -3.53
C ILE A 276 -12.49 10.31 -3.33
N VAL A 277 -13.11 11.21 -4.09
CA VAL A 277 -14.55 11.48 -4.05
C VAL A 277 -15.15 11.56 -5.45
N ASP A 278 -16.46 11.24 -5.54
CA ASP A 278 -17.26 11.48 -6.74
C ASP A 278 -17.79 12.92 -6.82
N GLN A 279 -18.52 13.23 -7.89
CA GLN A 279 -19.16 14.54 -8.12
C GLN A 279 -20.13 15.01 -7.01
N SER A 280 -20.67 14.07 -6.23
CA SER A 280 -21.61 14.34 -5.14
C SER A 280 -20.89 14.51 -3.80
N GLY A 281 -19.56 14.35 -3.77
CA GLY A 281 -18.75 14.35 -2.57
C GLY A 281 -18.75 13.01 -1.80
N ASN A 282 -19.30 11.93 -2.38
CA ASN A 282 -19.24 10.62 -1.74
C ASN A 282 -17.81 10.09 -1.79
N VAL A 283 -17.31 9.51 -0.70
CA VAL A 283 -15.99 8.88 -0.66
C VAL A 283 -15.98 7.62 -1.53
N VAL A 284 -14.98 7.52 -2.40
CA VAL A 284 -14.71 6.38 -3.26
C VAL A 284 -13.55 5.57 -2.68
N SER A 285 -13.86 4.37 -2.17
CA SER A 285 -12.85 3.36 -1.82
C SER A 285 -12.65 2.39 -2.98
N LEU A 286 -11.40 2.19 -3.38
CA LEU A 286 -11.03 1.26 -4.45
C LEU A 286 -10.68 -0.09 -3.82
N HIS A 287 -11.51 -1.11 -4.03
CA HIS A 287 -11.19 -2.50 -3.67
C HIS A 287 -10.90 -3.25 -4.97
N GLY A 288 -9.63 -3.22 -5.36
CA GLY A 288 -9.19 -3.55 -6.71
C GLY A 288 -8.56 -4.92 -6.90
N ILE A 289 -8.61 -5.39 -8.13
CA ILE A 289 -7.88 -6.56 -8.60
C ILE A 289 -7.12 -6.19 -9.87
N ALA A 290 -5.86 -6.62 -10.01
CA ALA A 290 -5.13 -6.50 -11.27
C ALA A 290 -5.47 -7.66 -12.21
N TRP A 291 -5.70 -7.38 -13.50
CA TRP A 291 -5.81 -8.41 -14.55
C TRP A 291 -4.89 -8.03 -15.71
N TYR A 292 -3.69 -8.58 -15.70
CA TYR A 292 -2.66 -8.23 -16.67
C TYR A 292 -2.75 -9.08 -17.95
N GLY A 293 -2.09 -8.56 -18.99
CA GLY A 293 -1.90 -9.22 -20.29
C GLY A 293 -1.76 -8.22 -21.45
N PHE A 294 -2.40 -7.04 -21.36
CA PHE A 294 -2.25 -5.96 -22.35
C PHE A 294 -0.83 -5.36 -22.40
N GLY A 295 0.02 -5.61 -21.41
CA GLY A 295 1.45 -5.28 -21.45
C GLY A 295 2.25 -6.16 -22.43
N ASP A 296 1.79 -7.38 -22.71
CA ASP A 296 2.50 -8.40 -23.50
C ASP A 296 1.87 -8.58 -24.89
N ALA A 297 2.67 -8.35 -25.94
CA ALA A 297 2.28 -8.51 -27.34
C ALA A 297 1.89 -9.95 -27.73
N SER A 298 2.33 -10.97 -26.98
CA SER A 298 1.89 -12.36 -27.17
C SER A 298 0.43 -12.60 -26.78
N THR A 299 -0.08 -11.76 -25.87
CA THR A 299 -1.48 -11.82 -25.41
C THR A 299 -2.31 -10.73 -26.07
N ALA A 300 -1.90 -9.45 -26.08
CA ALA A 300 -2.66 -8.33 -26.67
C ALA A 300 -4.13 -8.21 -26.18
N MET A 301 -4.36 -8.71 -24.97
CA MET A 301 -5.61 -8.78 -24.21
C MET A 301 -5.23 -9.16 -22.78
N VAL A 302 -6.17 -9.13 -21.83
CA VAL A 302 -5.99 -9.79 -20.54
C VAL A 302 -5.75 -11.31 -20.69
N GLU A 303 -4.90 -11.89 -19.85
CA GLU A 303 -4.55 -13.31 -19.90
C GLU A 303 -5.70 -14.22 -19.42
N GLY A 304 -5.63 -15.51 -19.74
CA GLY A 304 -6.56 -16.54 -19.23
C GLY A 304 -7.68 -16.89 -20.20
N LEU A 305 -8.10 -15.96 -21.07
CA LEU A 305 -9.22 -16.15 -22.00
C LEU A 305 -9.02 -17.30 -23.01
N SER A 306 -7.77 -17.77 -23.21
CA SER A 306 -7.44 -18.96 -24.01
C SER A 306 -6.99 -20.17 -23.21
N ASN A 307 -6.92 -20.08 -21.87
CA ASN A 307 -6.17 -21.02 -21.03
C ASN A 307 -7.07 -21.89 -20.14
N GLY A 308 -8.35 -21.53 -19.98
CA GLY A 308 -9.31 -22.30 -19.19
C GLY A 308 -10.18 -23.25 -20.02
N TYR A 309 -11.11 -23.93 -19.35
CA TYR A 309 -11.88 -25.05 -19.93
C TYR A 309 -13.25 -24.68 -20.54
N ASP A 310 -13.85 -23.58 -20.09
CA ASP A 310 -15.22 -23.20 -20.41
C ASP A 310 -15.41 -21.67 -20.43
N SER A 311 -16.62 -21.19 -20.64
CA SER A 311 -16.92 -19.74 -20.63
C SER A 311 -16.71 -19.05 -19.28
N GLN A 312 -16.67 -19.75 -18.15
CA GLN A 312 -16.37 -19.14 -16.84
C GLN A 312 -14.91 -18.66 -16.73
N THR A 313 -14.07 -19.11 -17.66
CA THR A 313 -12.65 -18.81 -17.73
C THR A 313 -12.25 -18.16 -19.06
N GLN A 314 -12.91 -18.55 -20.15
CA GLN A 314 -12.64 -18.06 -21.50
C GLN A 314 -13.42 -16.81 -21.90
N ASP A 315 -14.64 -16.59 -21.38
CA ASP A 315 -15.43 -15.40 -21.75
C ASP A 315 -15.11 -14.21 -20.85
N PHE A 316 -14.65 -13.12 -21.45
CA PHE A 316 -14.28 -11.89 -20.75
C PHE A 316 -15.41 -11.35 -19.88
N ALA A 317 -16.61 -11.16 -20.45
CA ALA A 317 -17.76 -10.62 -19.71
C ALA A 317 -18.12 -11.51 -18.52
N THR A 318 -18.07 -12.84 -18.68
CA THR A 318 -18.32 -13.81 -17.61
C THR A 318 -17.28 -13.68 -16.50
N VAL A 319 -15.99 -13.57 -16.82
CA VAL A 319 -14.93 -13.36 -15.81
C VAL A 319 -15.13 -12.04 -15.03
N VAL A 320 -15.60 -10.97 -15.68
CA VAL A 320 -15.95 -9.71 -15.00
C VAL A 320 -17.08 -9.90 -13.97
N VAL A 321 -18.08 -10.74 -14.23
CA VAL A 321 -19.10 -11.10 -13.22
C VAL A 321 -18.45 -11.80 -12.04
N ARG A 322 -17.49 -12.70 -12.28
CA ARG A 322 -16.80 -13.44 -11.21
C ARG A 322 -16.04 -12.50 -10.27
N MET A 323 -15.30 -11.53 -10.82
CA MET A 323 -14.62 -10.50 -10.05
C MET A 323 -15.61 -9.66 -9.21
N LYS A 324 -16.72 -9.22 -9.83
CA LYS A 324 -17.75 -8.41 -9.17
C LYS A 324 -18.44 -9.16 -8.04
N ALA A 325 -18.69 -10.46 -8.21
CA ALA A 325 -19.26 -11.33 -7.20
C ALA A 325 -18.30 -11.57 -6.00
N LEU A 326 -16.98 -11.57 -6.21
CA LEU A 326 -16.01 -11.60 -5.11
C LEU A 326 -15.89 -10.26 -4.35
N GLY A 327 -16.62 -9.21 -4.78
CA GLY A 327 -16.65 -7.92 -4.11
C GLY A 327 -15.67 -6.87 -4.64
N PHE A 328 -14.91 -7.19 -5.70
CA PHE A 328 -14.04 -6.21 -6.34
C PHE A 328 -14.87 -5.14 -7.06
N ASN A 329 -14.53 -3.87 -6.84
CA ASN A 329 -15.17 -2.72 -7.48
C ASN A 329 -14.22 -1.94 -8.39
N THR A 330 -12.95 -2.36 -8.46
CA THR A 330 -11.90 -1.68 -9.23
C THR A 330 -11.08 -2.71 -10.01
N ILE A 331 -10.66 -2.38 -11.24
CA ILE A 331 -9.78 -3.20 -12.06
C ILE A 331 -8.51 -2.41 -12.39
N LYS A 332 -7.32 -2.98 -12.14
CA LYS A 332 -6.05 -2.48 -12.68
C LYS A 332 -5.73 -3.25 -13.96
N LEU A 333 -5.42 -2.51 -15.04
CA LEU A 333 -5.21 -3.02 -16.38
C LEU A 333 -3.80 -2.61 -16.89
N PRO A 334 -2.77 -3.40 -16.55
CA PRO A 334 -1.41 -3.26 -17.09
C PRO A 334 -1.36 -3.35 -18.64
N PHE A 335 -0.87 -2.29 -19.29
CA PHE A 335 -0.79 -2.14 -20.75
C PHE A 335 0.55 -1.53 -21.22
N SER A 336 0.84 -1.58 -22.53
CA SER A 336 1.96 -0.82 -23.13
C SER A 336 1.58 -0.23 -24.49
N PHE A 337 2.14 0.93 -24.86
CA PHE A 337 1.84 1.52 -26.15
C PHE A 337 2.36 0.66 -27.31
N ALA A 338 3.53 0.04 -27.15
CA ALA A 338 4.04 -0.98 -28.07
C ALA A 338 3.02 -2.11 -28.35
N THR A 339 2.36 -2.66 -27.33
CA THR A 339 1.36 -3.71 -27.50
C THR A 339 0.06 -3.18 -28.11
N LEU A 340 -0.41 -1.99 -27.71
CA LEU A 340 -1.58 -1.37 -28.33
C LEU A 340 -1.36 -1.04 -29.82
N ALA A 341 -0.15 -0.61 -30.18
CA ALA A 341 0.24 -0.28 -31.55
C ALA A 341 0.53 -1.51 -32.44
N ALA A 342 0.57 -2.73 -31.89
CA ALA A 342 0.85 -3.95 -32.65
C ALA A 342 -0.27 -4.35 -33.64
N GLY A 343 -1.45 -3.72 -33.56
CA GLY A 343 -2.60 -3.98 -34.42
C GLY A 343 -3.33 -5.29 -34.11
N SER A 344 -4.14 -5.76 -35.07
CA SER A 344 -4.97 -6.96 -34.94
C SER A 344 -4.17 -8.25 -35.12
N THR A 345 -3.70 -8.86 -34.03
CA THR A 345 -2.83 -10.05 -34.07
C THR A 345 -3.50 -11.38 -33.69
N ARG A 346 -4.61 -11.37 -32.94
CA ARG A 346 -5.25 -12.61 -32.47
C ARG A 346 -6.77 -12.48 -32.35
N PRO A 347 -7.55 -13.34 -33.04
CA PRO A 347 -8.98 -13.44 -32.77
C PRO A 347 -9.19 -14.20 -31.45
N PHE A 348 -10.00 -13.63 -30.55
CA PHE A 348 -10.39 -14.24 -29.27
C PHE A 348 -11.65 -15.14 -29.24
N PRO A 349 -12.41 -15.40 -30.33
CA PRO A 349 -13.54 -16.29 -30.24
C PRO A 349 -13.09 -17.74 -30.08
N SER A 350 -13.27 -18.28 -28.88
CA SER A 350 -13.28 -19.71 -28.64
C SER A 350 -14.69 -20.26 -28.79
N SER A 351 -14.81 -21.44 -29.40
CA SER A 351 -16.06 -22.18 -29.45
C SER A 351 -16.48 -22.57 -28.02
N CYS A 352 -17.51 -21.92 -27.50
CA CYS A 352 -17.96 -22.08 -26.13
C CYS A 352 -19.47 -21.85 -26.04
N SER A 353 -20.08 -22.28 -24.94
CA SER A 353 -21.43 -21.86 -24.54
C SER A 353 -21.33 -21.07 -23.24
N LEU A 354 -22.02 -19.93 -23.14
CA LEU A 354 -22.01 -19.11 -21.92
C LEU A 354 -22.61 -19.88 -20.74
N ALA A 355 -21.93 -19.82 -19.60
CA ALA A 355 -22.35 -20.46 -18.36
C ALA A 355 -23.61 -19.76 -17.80
N SER A 356 -24.50 -20.54 -17.20
CA SER A 356 -25.67 -19.96 -16.53
C SER A 356 -25.25 -19.20 -15.27
N SER A 357 -26.02 -18.20 -14.84
CA SER A 357 -25.77 -17.50 -13.59
C SER A 357 -25.70 -18.44 -12.38
N ALA A 358 -26.48 -19.53 -12.37
CA ALA A 358 -26.40 -20.57 -11.35
C ALA A 358 -25.08 -21.34 -11.38
N THR A 359 -24.55 -21.65 -12.57
CA THR A 359 -23.22 -22.28 -12.73
C THR A 359 -22.12 -21.38 -12.15
N ILE A 360 -22.15 -20.09 -12.51
CA ILE A 360 -21.16 -19.11 -12.04
C ILE A 360 -21.28 -18.91 -10.52
N MET A 361 -22.51 -18.79 -9.99
CA MET A 361 -22.78 -18.66 -8.55
C MET A 361 -22.22 -19.85 -7.75
N ASN A 362 -22.41 -21.08 -8.23
CA ASN A 362 -21.90 -22.29 -7.56
C ASN A 362 -20.35 -22.33 -7.45
N ASN A 363 -19.62 -21.68 -8.36
CA ASN A 363 -18.16 -21.54 -8.28
C ASN A 363 -17.71 -20.48 -7.25
N LEU A 364 -18.61 -19.55 -6.88
CA LEU A 364 -18.30 -18.32 -6.14
C LEU A 364 -19.02 -18.20 -4.79
N GLN A 365 -19.56 -19.31 -4.29
CA GLN A 365 -20.27 -19.35 -3.01
C GLN A 365 -19.60 -20.32 -2.03
N GLU A 366 -18.62 -19.82 -1.28
CA GLU A 366 -17.99 -20.59 -0.20
C GLU A 366 -18.90 -20.70 1.04
N LYS A 367 -19.71 -19.67 1.31
CA LYS A 367 -20.50 -19.53 2.55
C LYS A 367 -21.97 -19.33 2.24
N THR A 368 -22.85 -19.69 3.18
CA THR A 368 -24.30 -19.50 3.01
C THR A 368 -24.62 -18.02 2.80
N ALA A 369 -25.36 -17.71 1.74
CA ALA A 369 -25.75 -16.34 1.45
C ALA A 369 -26.74 -15.80 2.48
N VAL A 370 -26.52 -14.57 2.94
CA VAL A 370 -27.45 -13.90 3.86
C VAL A 370 -28.80 -13.63 3.17
N ASN A 371 -29.87 -13.55 3.95
CA ASN A 371 -31.18 -13.24 3.41
C ASN A 371 -31.17 -11.85 2.73
N GLY A 372 -31.60 -11.78 1.47
CA GLY A 372 -31.54 -10.56 0.64
C GLY A 372 -30.23 -10.35 -0.13
N ALA A 373 -29.24 -11.24 -0.04
CA ALA A 373 -28.07 -11.21 -0.92
C ALA A 373 -28.46 -11.37 -2.39
N VAL A 374 -27.96 -10.49 -3.25
CA VAL A 374 -28.22 -10.50 -4.70
C VAL A 374 -26.93 -10.80 -5.44
N PHE A 375 -26.94 -11.86 -6.26
CA PHE A 375 -25.80 -12.17 -7.12
C PHE A 375 -25.67 -11.11 -8.22
N PRO A 376 -24.49 -10.48 -8.41
CA PRO A 376 -24.36 -9.36 -9.32
C PRO A 376 -24.42 -9.80 -10.79
N THR A 377 -24.92 -8.91 -11.63
CA THR A 377 -24.92 -9.06 -13.08
C THR A 377 -24.09 -7.97 -13.76
N ASN A 378 -23.90 -8.14 -15.07
CA ASN A 378 -23.36 -7.13 -15.96
C ASN A 378 -24.36 -6.82 -17.10
N ASN A 379 -24.18 -5.67 -17.73
CA ASN A 379 -24.70 -5.38 -19.05
C ASN A 379 -23.95 -6.30 -20.03
N SER A 380 -24.53 -7.47 -20.31
CA SER A 380 -23.90 -8.47 -21.17
C SER A 380 -23.83 -7.94 -22.62
N PRO A 381 -22.68 -8.07 -23.29
CA PRO A 381 -22.53 -7.67 -24.69
C PRO A 381 -23.33 -8.60 -25.61
N ALA A 382 -23.64 -8.14 -26.83
CA ALA A 382 -24.40 -8.91 -27.79
C ALA A 382 -23.69 -10.24 -28.14
N TYR A 383 -24.39 -11.35 -27.97
CA TYR A 383 -23.86 -12.71 -28.14
C TYR A 383 -24.75 -13.52 -29.10
N SER A 384 -24.17 -14.00 -30.20
CA SER A 384 -24.89 -14.70 -31.29
C SER A 384 -25.19 -16.18 -31.02
N GLY A 385 -24.78 -16.72 -29.86
CA GLY A 385 -24.88 -18.16 -29.57
C GLY A 385 -23.61 -18.98 -29.85
N MET A 386 -22.70 -18.49 -30.70
CA MET A 386 -21.69 -19.36 -31.35
C MET A 386 -20.28 -19.38 -30.74
N SER A 387 -19.81 -18.31 -30.09
CA SER A 387 -18.44 -18.25 -29.53
C SER A 387 -18.30 -17.20 -28.42
N CYS A 388 -17.47 -17.50 -27.42
CA CYS A 388 -17.01 -16.57 -26.38
C CYS A 388 -16.38 -15.33 -27.04
N ASN A 389 -16.32 -14.18 -26.35
CA ASN A 389 -15.53 -13.01 -26.77
C ASN A 389 -15.80 -12.42 -28.18
N GLN A 390 -16.79 -12.92 -28.93
CA GLN A 390 -17.06 -12.50 -30.32
C GLN A 390 -17.43 -11.01 -30.47
N TYR A 391 -17.75 -10.36 -29.36
CA TYR A 391 -18.06 -8.94 -29.23
C TYR A 391 -16.82 -8.06 -29.01
N LEU A 392 -15.64 -8.63 -28.78
CA LEU A 392 -14.41 -7.88 -28.62
C LEU A 392 -13.97 -7.28 -29.96
N PRO A 393 -13.55 -5.99 -30.01
CA PRO A 393 -12.92 -5.42 -31.20
C PRO A 393 -11.67 -6.21 -31.64
N THR A 394 -11.40 -6.20 -32.95
CA THR A 394 -10.26 -6.90 -33.56
C THR A 394 -8.96 -6.10 -33.47
N ASP A 395 -9.03 -4.77 -33.61
CA ASP A 395 -7.91 -3.90 -33.30
C ASP A 395 -7.60 -3.86 -31.79
N THR A 396 -6.32 -3.81 -31.43
CA THR A 396 -5.87 -3.96 -30.05
C THR A 396 -6.05 -2.68 -29.22
N GLU A 397 -5.87 -1.49 -29.81
CA GLU A 397 -6.17 -0.23 -29.12
C GLU A 397 -7.69 -0.10 -28.92
N ASP A 398 -8.48 -0.29 -29.98
CA ASP A 398 -9.94 -0.20 -29.88
C ASP A 398 -10.53 -1.26 -28.92
N ARG A 399 -9.92 -2.46 -28.84
CA ARG A 399 -10.27 -3.47 -27.83
C ARG A 399 -9.98 -2.98 -26.43
N PHE A 400 -8.83 -2.36 -26.19
CA PHE A 400 -8.46 -1.86 -24.86
C PHE A 400 -9.38 -0.71 -24.43
N LEU A 401 -9.68 0.23 -25.33
CA LEU A 401 -10.67 1.29 -25.12
C LEU A 401 -12.06 0.72 -24.79
N TRP A 402 -12.49 -0.31 -25.54
CA TRP A 402 -13.76 -1.00 -25.28
C TRP A 402 -13.77 -1.72 -23.93
N VAL A 403 -12.67 -2.38 -23.53
CA VAL A 403 -12.54 -3.05 -22.22
C VAL A 403 -12.65 -2.04 -21.08
N ILE A 404 -11.98 -0.89 -21.18
CA ILE A 404 -12.09 0.19 -20.18
C ILE A 404 -13.55 0.66 -20.06
N ASN A 405 -14.22 0.94 -21.18
CA ASN A 405 -15.62 1.32 -21.19
C ASN A 405 -16.54 0.21 -20.64
N TYR A 406 -16.26 -1.06 -20.94
CA TYR A 406 -17.04 -2.19 -20.46
C TYR A 406 -17.00 -2.30 -18.94
N PHE A 407 -15.83 -2.18 -18.32
CA PHE A 407 -15.72 -2.18 -16.86
C PHE A 407 -16.44 -0.98 -16.23
N ALA A 408 -16.21 0.24 -16.76
CA ALA A 408 -16.83 1.47 -16.27
C ALA A 408 -18.37 1.42 -16.31
N THR A 409 -18.94 1.01 -17.45
CA THR A 409 -20.40 0.85 -17.63
C THR A 409 -21.01 -0.28 -16.81
N ASN A 410 -20.18 -1.19 -16.26
CA ASN A 410 -20.60 -2.26 -15.35
C ASN A 410 -20.36 -1.95 -13.86
N GLY A 411 -19.97 -0.71 -13.55
CA GLY A 411 -19.87 -0.15 -12.20
C GLY A 411 -18.47 -0.17 -11.61
N PHE A 412 -17.47 -0.75 -12.29
CA PHE A 412 -16.09 -0.75 -11.83
C PHE A 412 -15.45 0.63 -12.00
N TYR A 413 -14.55 0.98 -11.08
CA TYR A 413 -13.48 1.93 -11.35
C TYR A 413 -12.39 1.24 -12.18
N VAL A 414 -11.79 1.96 -13.11
CA VAL A 414 -10.81 1.42 -14.05
C VAL A 414 -9.49 2.16 -13.91
N VAL A 415 -8.43 1.38 -13.73
CA VAL A 415 -7.06 1.87 -13.56
C VAL A 415 -6.18 1.32 -14.69
N PRO A 416 -6.12 1.97 -15.87
CA PRO A 416 -5.11 1.69 -16.86
C PRO A 416 -3.73 2.05 -16.29
N ASP A 417 -2.78 1.14 -16.43
CA ASP A 417 -1.42 1.24 -15.88
C ASP A 417 -0.39 1.00 -16.99
N TRP A 418 0.50 1.97 -17.25
CA TRP A 418 1.59 1.75 -18.22
C TRP A 418 2.66 0.86 -17.59
N HIS A 419 2.73 -0.35 -18.11
CA HIS A 419 3.38 -1.50 -17.51
C HIS A 419 3.90 -2.41 -18.64
N PRO A 420 4.99 -2.02 -19.33
CA PRO A 420 5.47 -2.71 -20.53
C PRO A 420 6.29 -3.98 -20.24
N GLY A 421 6.14 -4.57 -19.05
CA GLY A 421 6.95 -5.69 -18.59
C GLY A 421 8.40 -5.26 -18.35
N ASN A 422 9.35 -6.01 -18.92
CA ASN A 422 10.75 -5.92 -18.53
C ASN A 422 11.46 -4.65 -19.08
N PRO A 423 12.12 -3.84 -18.22
CA PRO A 423 12.85 -2.62 -18.60
C PRO A 423 14.03 -2.86 -19.55
N GLY A 424 14.56 -4.08 -19.62
CA GLY A 424 15.62 -4.45 -20.56
C GLY A 424 15.15 -4.48 -22.03
N SER A 425 13.85 -4.66 -22.26
CA SER A 425 13.24 -4.77 -23.59
C SER A 425 12.41 -3.55 -24.02
N ASN A 426 11.83 -2.80 -23.08
CA ASN A 426 11.09 -1.57 -23.39
C ASN A 426 11.87 -0.33 -22.92
N ARG A 427 12.00 0.67 -23.80
CA ARG A 427 12.68 1.94 -23.55
C ARG A 427 11.81 3.16 -23.86
N GLU A 428 10.50 3.00 -24.04
CA GLU A 428 9.57 4.07 -24.47
C GLU A 428 9.68 5.30 -23.55
N ILE A 429 9.71 5.10 -22.23
CA ILE A 429 9.80 6.18 -21.24
C ILE A 429 11.11 7.01 -21.33
N PHE A 430 12.15 6.55 -22.03
CA PHE A 430 13.34 7.37 -22.29
C PHE A 430 13.15 8.34 -23.47
N ASP A 431 12.24 8.05 -24.40
CA ASP A 431 11.75 9.02 -25.38
C ASP A 431 10.52 9.75 -24.82
N GLN A 432 10.80 10.67 -23.89
CA GLN A 432 9.78 11.45 -23.19
C GLN A 432 8.82 12.19 -24.14
N GLY A 433 9.31 12.68 -25.29
CA GLY A 433 8.48 13.41 -26.24
C GLY A 433 7.44 12.50 -26.91
N ASN A 434 7.87 11.35 -27.41
CA ASN A 434 6.96 10.36 -28.00
C ASN A 434 6.02 9.74 -26.95
N TRP A 435 6.55 9.32 -25.81
CA TRP A 435 5.78 8.65 -24.75
C TRP A 435 4.67 9.54 -24.17
N GLN A 436 4.97 10.82 -23.89
CA GLN A 436 3.94 11.78 -23.46
C GLN A 436 2.88 12.02 -24.55
N SER A 437 3.29 12.08 -25.82
CA SER A 437 2.38 12.28 -26.95
C SER A 437 1.43 11.08 -27.14
N GLN A 438 1.93 9.86 -26.99
CA GLN A 438 1.12 8.63 -27.00
C GLN A 438 0.09 8.63 -25.87
N TYR A 439 0.50 8.99 -24.66
CA TYR A 439 -0.38 9.16 -23.50
C TYR A 439 -1.55 10.12 -23.79
N VAL A 440 -1.24 11.34 -24.24
CA VAL A 440 -2.24 12.38 -24.52
C VAL A 440 -3.17 11.94 -25.65
N ALA A 441 -2.64 11.32 -26.71
CA ALA A 441 -3.44 10.82 -27.82
C ALA A 441 -4.42 9.71 -27.39
N PHE A 442 -3.92 8.71 -26.65
CA PHE A 442 -4.73 7.58 -26.16
C PHE A 442 -5.88 8.05 -25.27
N PHE A 443 -5.60 8.85 -24.23
CA PHE A 443 -6.65 9.32 -23.33
C PHE A 443 -7.61 10.31 -23.99
N THR A 444 -7.14 11.10 -24.97
CA THR A 444 -8.03 11.92 -25.82
C THR A 444 -8.98 11.04 -26.65
N LYS A 445 -8.48 9.94 -27.24
CA LYS A 445 -9.30 8.98 -27.99
C LYS A 445 -10.30 8.29 -27.07
N LEU A 446 -9.88 7.80 -25.90
CA LEU A 446 -10.74 7.17 -24.90
C LEU A 446 -11.92 8.07 -24.50
N ILE A 447 -11.62 9.30 -24.05
CA ILE A 447 -12.63 10.21 -23.48
C ILE A 447 -13.57 10.76 -24.56
N ARG A 448 -13.10 10.90 -25.81
CA ARG A 448 -13.98 11.27 -26.94
C ARG A 448 -14.89 10.14 -27.40
N THR A 449 -14.39 8.90 -27.42
CA THR A 449 -15.19 7.72 -27.83
C THR A 449 -16.17 7.31 -26.74
N TYR A 450 -15.77 7.38 -25.47
CA TYR A 450 -16.55 6.92 -24.32
C TYR A 450 -16.56 7.96 -23.19
N PRO A 451 -17.19 9.14 -23.36
CA PRO A 451 -17.17 10.22 -22.36
C PRO A 451 -17.68 9.80 -20.96
N GLY A 452 -18.57 8.81 -20.90
CA GLY A 452 -19.10 8.26 -19.64
C GLY A 452 -18.06 7.59 -18.73
N VAL A 453 -16.85 7.28 -19.21
CA VAL A 453 -15.82 6.63 -18.37
C VAL A 453 -15.19 7.57 -17.34
N VAL A 454 -15.26 8.89 -17.51
CA VAL A 454 -14.50 9.85 -16.69
C VAL A 454 -14.82 9.75 -15.20
N GLY A 455 -16.10 9.61 -14.81
CA GLY A 455 -16.51 9.36 -13.43
C GLY A 455 -16.14 7.98 -12.86
N LYS A 456 -15.41 7.15 -13.64
CA LYS A 456 -14.91 5.83 -13.27
C LYS A 456 -13.42 5.62 -13.58
N LEU A 457 -12.75 6.58 -14.19
CA LEU A 457 -11.37 6.45 -14.63
C LEU A 457 -10.40 7.05 -13.60
N VAL A 458 -9.35 6.30 -13.30
CA VAL A 458 -8.15 6.78 -12.58
C VAL A 458 -6.95 6.30 -13.38
N ILE A 459 -5.94 7.13 -13.63
CA ILE A 459 -4.80 6.75 -14.51
C ILE A 459 -3.58 6.47 -13.64
N ASP A 460 -3.05 5.24 -13.68
CA ASP A 460 -1.73 4.92 -13.11
C ASP A 460 -0.65 5.23 -14.16
N ILE A 461 0.25 6.16 -13.80
CA ILE A 461 1.05 6.88 -14.79
C ILE A 461 2.27 6.08 -15.25
N ALA A 462 2.85 5.24 -14.39
CA ALA A 462 3.96 4.37 -14.76
C ALA A 462 4.30 3.38 -13.65
N ASN A 463 4.39 2.11 -14.00
CA ASN A 463 4.67 1.04 -13.05
C ASN A 463 6.15 0.95 -12.64
N GLU A 464 6.39 0.93 -11.32
CA GLU A 464 7.65 0.57 -10.64
C GLU A 464 8.93 1.09 -11.31
N LEU A 465 9.06 2.41 -11.40
CA LEU A 465 10.16 3.03 -12.13
C LEU A 465 11.56 2.82 -11.53
N ASP A 466 11.66 2.27 -10.32
CA ASP A 466 12.89 1.68 -9.77
C ASP A 466 13.53 0.66 -10.74
N ASN A 467 12.70 -0.14 -11.44
CA ASN A 467 13.14 -1.12 -12.44
C ASN A 467 13.88 -0.47 -13.63
N TYR A 468 13.63 0.81 -13.90
CA TYR A 468 14.29 1.59 -14.96
C TYR A 468 15.52 2.36 -14.46
N ASN A 469 15.91 2.17 -13.20
CA ASN A 469 16.88 2.99 -12.46
C ASN A 469 16.50 4.49 -12.47
N ILE A 470 15.22 4.81 -12.70
CA ILE A 470 14.68 6.17 -12.60
C ILE A 470 14.53 6.50 -11.13
N LYS A 471 14.99 7.69 -10.75
CA LYS A 471 14.93 8.24 -9.39
C LYS A 471 14.11 9.53 -9.42
N TRP A 472 13.75 10.11 -8.28
CA TRP A 472 13.02 11.39 -8.26
C TRP A 472 13.77 12.50 -8.99
N GLN A 473 15.07 12.64 -8.72
CA GLN A 473 15.94 13.54 -9.48
C GLN A 473 16.57 12.82 -10.67
N ALA A 474 16.80 13.55 -11.76
CA ALA A 474 17.53 13.05 -12.91
C ALA A 474 18.98 12.67 -12.55
N THR A 475 19.51 11.68 -13.27
CA THR A 475 20.93 11.30 -13.20
C THR A 475 21.51 11.23 -14.61
N SER A 476 22.83 11.04 -14.77
CA SER A 476 23.49 11.13 -16.09
C SER A 476 22.89 10.13 -17.10
N GLY A 477 22.09 10.63 -18.05
CA GLY A 477 21.41 9.83 -19.08
C GLY A 477 20.08 9.19 -18.66
N VAL A 478 19.57 9.47 -17.45
CA VAL A 478 18.30 8.92 -16.94
C VAL A 478 17.40 10.06 -16.44
N PRO A 479 16.16 10.22 -16.96
CA PRO A 479 15.25 11.28 -16.52
C PRO A 479 14.84 11.12 -15.05
N GLY A 480 14.52 12.24 -14.39
CA GLY A 480 13.99 12.25 -13.03
C GLY A 480 12.47 12.09 -13.03
N LEU A 481 11.94 11.25 -12.15
CA LEU A 481 10.49 11.01 -12.03
C LEU A 481 9.70 12.30 -11.76
N GLN A 482 10.29 13.23 -11.00
CA GLN A 482 9.66 14.54 -10.77
C GLN A 482 9.37 15.26 -12.11
N ASP A 483 10.29 15.18 -13.06
CA ASP A 483 10.20 15.90 -14.34
C ASP A 483 9.22 15.15 -15.27
N ILE A 484 9.21 13.82 -15.23
CA ILE A 484 8.24 12.99 -15.97
C ILE A 484 6.81 13.37 -15.56
N TYR A 485 6.51 13.40 -14.25
CA TYR A 485 5.18 13.75 -13.75
C TYR A 485 4.84 15.22 -13.96
N LEU A 486 5.76 16.16 -13.66
CA LEU A 486 5.49 17.59 -13.83
C LEU A 486 5.29 18.00 -15.30
N ASN A 487 5.82 17.24 -16.27
CA ASN A 487 5.56 17.45 -17.70
C ASN A 487 4.28 16.76 -18.19
N LEU A 488 3.99 15.51 -17.76
CA LEU A 488 2.84 14.75 -18.28
C LEU A 488 1.50 15.11 -17.63
N LEU A 489 1.45 15.26 -16.30
CA LEU A 489 0.19 15.51 -15.58
C LEU A 489 -0.59 16.77 -16.03
N PRO A 490 0.05 17.92 -16.33
CA PRO A 490 -0.67 19.07 -16.88
C PRO A 490 -1.33 18.78 -18.23
N GLN A 491 -0.71 17.93 -19.06
CA GLN A 491 -1.21 17.59 -20.39
C GLN A 491 -2.42 16.64 -20.29
N LEU A 492 -2.37 15.62 -19.42
CA LEU A 492 -3.52 14.75 -19.16
C LEU A 492 -4.69 15.50 -18.51
N PHE A 493 -4.41 16.43 -17.58
CA PHE A 493 -5.44 17.29 -17.00
C PHE A 493 -6.11 18.21 -18.04
N ALA A 494 -5.38 18.60 -19.09
CA ALA A 494 -5.96 19.35 -20.20
C ALA A 494 -6.87 18.50 -21.12
N VAL A 495 -6.74 17.15 -21.10
CA VAL A 495 -7.67 16.22 -21.78
C VAL A 495 -8.98 16.10 -20.98
N SER A 496 -8.88 15.85 -19.68
CA SER A 496 -10.01 15.96 -18.76
C SER A 496 -9.55 16.36 -17.37
N THR A 497 -10.26 17.34 -16.80
CA THR A 497 -10.00 17.84 -15.45
C THR A 497 -10.68 17.00 -14.36
N GLY A 498 -11.46 15.99 -14.75
CA GLY A 498 -12.27 15.12 -13.87
C GLY A 498 -11.71 13.72 -13.63
N VAL A 499 -10.42 13.50 -13.95
CA VAL A 499 -9.73 12.20 -13.84
C VAL A 499 -8.56 12.32 -12.86
N PRO A 500 -8.51 11.51 -11.79
CA PRO A 500 -7.37 11.40 -10.91
C PRO A 500 -6.19 10.65 -11.54
N PHE A 501 -4.99 10.99 -11.11
CA PHE A 501 -3.72 10.40 -11.50
C PHE A 501 -3.10 9.69 -10.28
N MET A 502 -2.96 8.38 -10.38
CA MET A 502 -2.12 7.59 -9.49
C MET A 502 -0.66 7.79 -9.88
N VAL A 503 0.14 8.27 -8.93
CA VAL A 503 1.59 8.40 -9.06
C VAL A 503 2.26 7.42 -8.12
N GLN A 504 3.25 6.67 -8.60
CA GLN A 504 4.04 5.72 -7.81
C GLN A 504 5.31 6.38 -7.28
N GLY A 505 5.92 5.81 -6.24
CA GLY A 505 7.17 6.29 -5.66
C GLY A 505 8.39 5.59 -6.29
N THR A 506 9.59 6.14 -6.11
CA THR A 506 10.82 5.49 -6.61
C THR A 506 12.07 5.92 -5.86
N GLY A 507 13.19 5.20 -6.03
CA GLY A 507 14.55 5.66 -5.78
C GLY A 507 14.95 5.72 -4.31
N GLN A 508 14.19 5.07 -3.42
CA GLN A 508 14.36 5.13 -1.96
C GLN A 508 14.67 3.76 -1.32
N ALA A 509 15.23 2.83 -2.11
CA ALA A 509 15.47 1.41 -1.76
C ALA A 509 16.28 1.15 -0.47
N ASN A 510 17.01 2.14 0.08
CA ASN A 510 17.71 2.01 1.36
C ASN A 510 16.78 2.07 2.59
N LEU A 511 15.50 2.44 2.40
CA LEU A 511 14.49 2.54 3.45
C LEU A 511 13.16 1.86 3.09
N VAL A 512 12.75 1.89 1.82
CA VAL A 512 11.45 1.38 1.35
C VAL A 512 11.61 0.40 0.18
N ASN A 513 10.51 -0.24 -0.22
CA ASN A 513 10.49 -1.16 -1.35
C ASN A 513 10.30 -0.40 -2.68
N TRP A 514 10.35 -1.12 -3.81
CA TRP A 514 10.06 -0.54 -5.13
C TRP A 514 8.62 -0.02 -5.19
N GLY A 515 8.41 1.09 -5.92
CA GLY A 515 7.09 1.76 -5.99
C GLY A 515 6.69 2.53 -4.72
N ASP A 516 7.39 2.38 -3.58
CA ASP A 516 7.03 2.92 -2.25
C ASP A 516 7.83 4.18 -1.86
N GLY A 517 8.55 4.82 -2.79
CA GLY A 517 9.43 5.96 -2.48
C GLY A 517 8.76 7.33 -2.35
N PHE A 518 8.15 7.69 -1.21
CA PHE A 518 7.56 9.02 -0.96
C PHE A 518 8.11 9.82 0.24
N VAL A 519 9.24 9.41 0.82
CA VAL A 519 9.84 10.04 2.00
C VAL A 519 10.35 11.44 1.66
N THR A 520 9.76 12.47 2.28
CA THR A 520 10.06 13.90 2.05
C THR A 520 10.87 14.55 3.17
N ASP A 521 11.10 13.88 4.30
CA ASP A 521 11.84 14.45 5.42
C ASP A 521 13.35 14.48 5.09
N TYR A 522 13.94 15.68 5.02
CA TYR A 522 15.35 15.86 4.69
C TYR A 522 16.32 15.14 5.66
N SER A 523 15.96 14.99 6.95
CA SER A 523 16.80 14.27 7.89
C SER A 523 16.83 12.77 7.58
N VAL A 524 15.68 12.20 7.21
CA VAL A 524 15.55 10.80 6.79
C VAL A 524 16.19 10.55 5.43
N ILE A 525 15.96 11.45 4.46
CA ILE A 525 16.59 11.42 3.13
C ILE A 525 18.11 11.41 3.25
N ASN A 526 18.68 12.31 4.05
CA ASN A 526 20.12 12.39 4.25
C ASN A 526 20.67 11.17 5.00
N HIS A 527 19.99 10.70 6.04
CA HIS A 527 20.42 9.53 6.83
C HIS A 527 20.49 8.25 6.00
N TYR A 528 19.47 7.99 5.16
CA TYR A 528 19.42 6.79 4.32
C TYR A 528 19.97 7.02 2.90
N SER A 529 20.48 8.21 2.57
CA SER A 529 20.96 8.59 1.22
C SER A 529 19.93 8.31 0.12
N LEU A 530 18.68 8.75 0.35
CA LEU A 530 17.54 8.52 -0.52
C LEU A 530 17.50 9.50 -1.72
N SER A 531 16.80 9.12 -2.78
CA SER A 531 16.32 10.07 -3.78
C SER A 531 15.27 11.01 -3.16
N ASP A 532 15.20 12.26 -3.61
CA ASP A 532 14.40 13.32 -2.97
C ASP A 532 13.12 13.66 -3.78
N PRO A 533 11.92 13.31 -3.29
CA PRO A 533 10.64 13.65 -3.91
C PRO A 533 10.20 15.12 -3.70
N ASN A 534 10.89 15.92 -2.87
CA ASN A 534 10.43 17.27 -2.53
C ASN A 534 10.23 18.15 -3.78
N GLY A 535 11.04 18.00 -4.83
CA GLY A 535 10.88 18.77 -6.08
C GLY A 535 9.51 18.54 -6.76
N PHE A 536 9.05 17.29 -6.81
CA PHE A 536 7.71 16.93 -7.31
C PHE A 536 6.61 17.55 -6.45
N PHE A 537 6.63 17.30 -5.13
CA PHE A 537 5.61 17.81 -4.22
C PHE A 537 5.53 19.34 -4.22
N GLN A 538 6.67 20.04 -4.20
CA GLN A 538 6.75 21.49 -4.31
C GLN A 538 6.19 22.03 -5.63
N GLY A 539 6.44 21.33 -6.75
CA GLY A 539 5.94 21.70 -8.07
C GLY A 539 4.42 21.62 -8.19
N ILE A 540 3.80 20.58 -7.62
CA ILE A 540 2.34 20.39 -7.72
C ILE A 540 1.53 21.29 -6.76
N MET A 541 2.12 21.87 -5.70
CA MET A 541 1.36 22.71 -4.73
C MET A 541 0.68 23.95 -5.33
N SER A 542 1.11 24.42 -6.52
CA SER A 542 0.44 25.50 -7.25
C SER A 542 -0.26 25.04 -8.54
N ALA A 543 -0.33 23.72 -8.78
CA ALA A 543 -0.89 23.17 -10.01
C ALA A 543 -2.42 23.11 -9.96
N PRO A 544 -3.13 23.37 -11.09
CA PRO A 544 -4.59 23.26 -11.13
C PRO A 544 -5.08 21.81 -10.96
N TYR A 545 -4.20 20.83 -11.20
CA TYR A 545 -4.44 19.40 -11.01
C TYR A 545 -4.03 18.87 -9.63
N LEU A 546 -3.70 19.73 -8.64
CA LEU A 546 -3.28 19.29 -7.30
C LEU A 546 -4.30 18.35 -6.64
N ASN A 547 -5.59 18.63 -6.81
CA ASN A 547 -6.66 17.76 -6.30
C ASN A 547 -6.91 16.51 -7.15
N GLN A 548 -6.16 16.28 -8.22
CA GLN A 548 -6.20 15.03 -8.99
C GLN A 548 -5.05 14.07 -8.65
N VAL A 549 -4.09 14.43 -7.79
CA VAL A 549 -2.98 13.53 -7.43
C VAL A 549 -3.38 12.55 -6.33
N VAL A 550 -3.24 11.25 -6.61
CA VAL A 550 -3.36 10.13 -5.66
C VAL A 550 -2.00 9.45 -5.54
N LEU A 551 -1.51 9.24 -4.32
CA LEU A 551 -0.26 8.49 -4.10
C LEU A 551 -0.54 6.99 -4.17
N ALA A 552 0.21 6.27 -5.00
CA ALA A 552 0.01 4.87 -5.32
C ALA A 552 1.24 3.99 -4.96
N PRO A 553 1.57 3.83 -3.67
CA PRO A 553 2.70 3.00 -3.24
C PRO A 553 2.43 1.51 -3.52
N HIS A 554 3.47 0.77 -3.90
CA HIS A 554 3.44 -0.70 -3.96
C HIS A 554 3.96 -1.29 -2.65
N VAL A 555 3.26 -2.27 -2.08
CA VAL A 555 3.60 -2.84 -0.77
C VAL A 555 3.60 -4.36 -0.82
N TYR A 556 4.79 -4.93 -1.00
CA TYR A 556 4.98 -6.38 -1.10
C TYR A 556 5.76 -7.00 0.07
N GLY A 557 5.51 -8.28 0.31
CA GLY A 557 6.22 -9.11 1.29
C GLY A 557 7.57 -9.66 0.81
N PRO A 558 8.28 -10.41 1.67
CA PRO A 558 9.53 -11.06 1.32
C PRO A 558 9.48 -11.99 0.09
N SER A 559 8.33 -12.59 -0.26
CA SER A 559 8.22 -13.47 -1.44
C SER A 559 8.53 -12.79 -2.77
N VAL A 560 8.26 -11.48 -2.87
CA VAL A 560 8.50 -10.65 -4.06
C VAL A 560 9.79 -9.86 -3.89
N THR A 561 9.96 -9.21 -2.73
CA THR A 561 11.02 -8.22 -2.51
C THR A 561 12.36 -8.82 -2.10
N ASN A 562 12.38 -10.05 -1.57
CA ASN A 562 13.50 -10.64 -0.84
C ASN A 562 14.01 -9.81 0.36
N VAL A 563 13.25 -8.82 0.83
CA VAL A 563 13.56 -7.99 2.00
C VAL A 563 12.89 -8.59 3.23
N TYR A 564 13.67 -8.87 4.28
CA TYR A 564 13.19 -9.50 5.53
C TYR A 564 13.23 -8.57 6.75
N THR A 565 13.61 -7.30 6.56
CA THR A 565 13.66 -6.28 7.62
C THR A 565 12.55 -5.26 7.43
N ARG A 566 12.02 -4.69 8.53
CA ARG A 566 10.94 -3.68 8.49
C ARG A 566 9.66 -4.15 7.76
N ILE A 567 9.40 -5.46 7.83
CA ILE A 567 8.24 -6.14 7.21
C ILE A 567 7.07 -6.35 8.18
N SER A 568 7.22 -6.04 9.45
CA SER A 568 6.21 -6.24 10.49
C SER A 568 6.34 -5.23 11.64
N GLY A 569 5.29 -5.12 12.44
CA GLY A 569 5.18 -4.29 13.64
C GLY A 569 5.58 -2.83 13.44
N ALA A 570 6.11 -2.22 14.51
CA ALA A 570 6.48 -0.82 14.54
C ALA A 570 7.49 -0.41 13.45
N ASP A 571 8.40 -1.30 13.06
CA ASP A 571 9.37 -1.00 11.99
C ASP A 571 8.69 -0.85 10.63
N LEU A 572 7.69 -1.68 10.32
CA LEU A 572 6.85 -1.51 9.12
C LEU A 572 6.02 -0.23 9.22
N TRP A 573 5.31 -0.01 10.32
CA TRP A 573 4.42 1.15 10.47
C TRP A 573 5.20 2.47 10.38
N ASN A 574 6.38 2.54 11.00
CA ASN A 574 7.28 3.69 10.90
C ASN A 574 7.77 3.91 9.47
N ARG A 575 8.10 2.83 8.73
CA ARG A 575 8.52 2.87 7.32
C ARG A 575 7.42 3.43 6.42
N LEU A 576 6.20 2.88 6.51
CA LEU A 576 5.03 3.32 5.75
C LEU A 576 4.62 4.77 6.10
N THR A 577 4.73 5.16 7.37
CA THR A 577 4.40 6.53 7.84
C THR A 577 5.36 7.57 7.27
N GLN A 578 6.67 7.26 7.26
CA GLN A 578 7.72 8.12 6.67
C GLN A 578 7.54 8.28 5.16
N SER A 579 7.13 7.21 4.46
CA SER A 579 6.83 7.25 3.03
C SER A 579 5.56 8.06 2.75
N PHE A 580 4.40 7.41 2.86
CA PHE A 580 3.11 7.95 2.39
C PHE A 580 2.11 8.23 3.52
N GLY A 581 2.20 7.56 4.66
CA GLY A 581 1.20 7.66 5.73
C GLY A 581 0.99 9.09 6.22
N SER A 582 2.08 9.78 6.56
CA SER A 582 2.06 11.19 6.97
C SER A 582 1.40 12.12 5.94
N LYS A 583 1.41 11.77 4.65
CA LYS A 583 0.78 12.58 3.59
C LYS A 583 -0.75 12.56 3.67
N THR A 584 -1.34 11.61 4.38
CA THR A 584 -2.79 11.58 4.64
C THR A 584 -3.21 12.50 5.79
N THR A 585 -2.30 12.81 6.73
CA THR A 585 -2.59 13.55 7.97
C THR A 585 -1.99 14.95 7.97
N THR A 586 -0.67 15.08 8.11
CA THR A 586 0.02 16.38 8.06
C THR A 586 0.17 16.88 6.62
N GLY A 587 0.15 15.97 5.64
CA GLY A 587 0.17 16.30 4.23
C GLY A 587 1.54 16.76 3.75
N PHE A 588 1.54 17.67 2.78
CA PHE A 588 2.70 18.44 2.37
C PHE A 588 2.35 19.93 2.35
N CYS A 589 3.27 20.77 2.82
CA CYS A 589 3.10 22.22 2.86
C CYS A 589 4.22 22.94 2.12
N TRP A 590 3.87 23.87 1.22
CA TRP A 590 4.83 24.71 0.50
C TRP A 590 4.25 26.10 0.25
N LYS A 591 5.03 27.15 0.52
CA LYS A 591 4.67 28.55 0.23
C LYS A 591 3.27 28.96 0.72
N GLY A 592 2.82 28.43 1.86
CA GLY A 592 1.52 28.73 2.47
C GLY A 592 0.34 27.89 1.97
N VAL A 593 0.55 27.00 0.98
CA VAL A 593 -0.42 25.98 0.59
C VAL A 593 -0.08 24.69 1.32
N CYS A 594 -1.08 24.01 1.89
CA CYS A 594 -0.97 22.69 2.49
C CYS A 594 -2.01 21.76 1.89
N LYS A 595 -1.63 20.51 1.58
CA LYS A 595 -2.50 19.49 0.98
C LYS A 595 -2.26 18.13 1.62
N GLN A 596 -3.32 17.53 2.14
CA GLN A 596 -3.40 16.09 2.41
C GLN A 596 -3.61 15.35 1.08
N PHE A 597 -3.02 14.17 0.94
CA PHE A 597 -3.09 13.35 -0.25
C PHE A 597 -3.92 12.10 -0.01
N ALA A 598 -4.74 11.74 -0.99
CA ALA A 598 -5.33 10.42 -1.04
C ALA A 598 -4.24 9.39 -1.32
N VAL A 599 -4.30 8.27 -0.60
CA VAL A 599 -3.44 7.11 -0.83
C VAL A 599 -4.31 5.94 -1.27
N ALA A 600 -3.88 5.24 -2.30
CA ALA A 600 -4.42 3.94 -2.70
C ALA A 600 -3.23 2.99 -2.88
N ILE A 601 -3.20 1.83 -2.20
CA ILE A 601 -2.09 0.88 -2.40
C ILE A 601 -2.15 0.36 -3.85
N GLY A 602 -1.19 0.80 -4.68
CA GLY A 602 -1.21 0.62 -6.14
C GLY A 602 -1.11 -0.84 -6.54
N GLU A 603 -0.32 -1.61 -5.78
CA GLU A 603 -0.30 -3.07 -5.76
C GLU A 603 0.10 -3.59 -4.38
N TYR A 604 -0.52 -4.70 -3.96
CA TYR A 604 0.03 -5.64 -2.98
C TYR A 604 -0.42 -7.06 -3.34
N GLY A 605 0.38 -8.06 -3.03
CA GLY A 605 0.09 -9.44 -3.38
C GLY A 605 0.97 -10.42 -2.63
N SER A 606 0.52 -11.67 -2.55
CA SER A 606 1.27 -12.77 -1.94
C SER A 606 0.65 -14.13 -2.28
N SER A 607 1.47 -15.18 -2.20
CA SER A 607 0.99 -16.58 -2.13
C SER A 607 0.35 -16.93 -0.77
N PHE A 608 0.56 -16.09 0.24
CA PHE A 608 0.25 -16.27 1.66
C PHE A 608 0.77 -17.59 2.27
N SER A 609 1.86 -18.12 1.70
CA SER A 609 2.47 -19.40 2.10
C SER A 609 3.64 -19.28 3.08
N ASN A 610 4.32 -18.12 3.13
CA ASN A 610 5.45 -17.88 4.02
C ASN A 610 5.07 -16.98 5.22
N ALA A 611 5.77 -17.15 6.33
CA ALA A 611 5.46 -16.44 7.58
C ALA A 611 5.71 -14.93 7.54
N GLY A 612 6.66 -14.46 6.70
CA GLY A 612 6.98 -13.05 6.55
C GLY A 612 5.87 -12.29 5.83
N ASP A 613 5.36 -12.83 4.72
CA ASP A 613 4.20 -12.29 4.00
C ASP A 613 2.94 -12.26 4.87
N LEU A 614 2.70 -13.33 5.66
CA LEU A 614 1.57 -13.40 6.59
C LEU A 614 1.67 -12.35 7.71
N SER A 615 2.89 -12.10 8.20
CA SER A 615 3.15 -11.04 9.19
C SER A 615 2.91 -9.66 8.58
N LEU A 616 3.51 -9.39 7.41
CA LEU A 616 3.32 -8.13 6.69
C LEU A 616 1.86 -7.88 6.37
N HIS A 617 1.10 -8.87 5.91
CA HIS A 617 -0.32 -8.70 5.65
C HIS A 617 -1.10 -8.31 6.90
N THR A 618 -0.85 -9.00 8.02
CA THR A 618 -1.54 -8.72 9.29
C THR A 618 -1.25 -7.30 9.78
N ASP A 619 0.02 -6.89 9.74
CA ASP A 619 0.45 -5.56 10.16
C ASP A 619 0.08 -4.46 9.16
N LEU A 620 -0.02 -4.76 7.86
CA LEU A 620 -0.49 -3.85 6.81
C LEU A 620 -2.01 -3.62 6.92
N VAL A 621 -2.80 -4.64 7.25
CA VAL A 621 -4.23 -4.48 7.58
C VAL A 621 -4.37 -3.57 8.80
N ALA A 622 -3.69 -3.88 9.91
CA ALA A 622 -3.73 -3.05 11.13
C ALA A 622 -3.30 -1.61 10.85
N TYR A 623 -2.29 -1.42 9.99
CA TYR A 623 -1.87 -0.12 9.50
C TYR A 623 -2.97 0.57 8.68
N MET A 624 -3.41 0.00 7.57
CA MET A 624 -4.42 0.62 6.68
C MET A 624 -5.71 0.98 7.42
N GLN A 625 -6.12 0.18 8.42
CA GLN A 625 -7.27 0.46 9.25
C GLN A 625 -7.02 1.43 10.43
N ASN A 626 -5.78 1.88 10.63
CA ASN A 626 -5.33 2.82 11.66
C ASN A 626 -5.56 2.31 13.09
N GLN A 627 -5.10 1.07 13.39
CA GLN A 627 -5.46 0.35 14.62
C GLN A 627 -4.28 -0.10 15.48
N GLY A 628 -4.54 -0.24 16.78
CA GLY A 628 -3.57 -0.76 17.75
C GLY A 628 -2.28 0.06 17.77
N GLY A 629 -1.14 -0.63 17.78
CA GLY A 629 0.18 0.01 17.71
C GLY A 629 0.51 0.68 16.37
N ALA A 630 -0.28 0.42 15.32
CA ALA A 630 -0.11 1.04 14.02
C ALA A 630 -0.78 2.42 13.93
N ALA A 631 -1.57 2.82 14.94
CA ALA A 631 -2.44 3.98 14.85
C ALA A 631 -1.71 5.33 15.02
N GLY A 632 -2.24 6.38 14.39
CA GLY A 632 -1.93 7.79 14.68
C GLY A 632 -0.91 8.47 13.77
N GLY A 633 -0.20 7.74 12.91
CA GLY A 633 0.71 8.32 11.90
C GLY A 633 -0.01 8.86 10.66
N HIS A 634 -1.24 8.39 10.42
CA HIS A 634 -1.97 8.50 9.16
C HIS A 634 -3.49 8.34 9.40
N THR A 635 -4.30 8.52 8.37
CA THR A 635 -5.74 8.23 8.37
C THR A 635 -6.03 6.83 7.82
N ASN A 636 -7.27 6.36 7.90
CA ASN A 636 -7.66 5.07 7.30
C ASN A 636 -7.49 5.08 5.77
N ILE A 637 -6.68 4.15 5.26
CA ILE A 637 -6.38 3.95 3.84
C ILE A 637 -7.26 2.79 3.35
N ASN A 638 -8.39 3.13 2.72
CA ASN A 638 -9.40 2.16 2.29
C ASN A 638 -9.29 1.78 0.80
N SER A 639 -8.32 2.34 0.08
CA SER A 639 -8.11 2.06 -1.35
C SER A 639 -6.87 1.20 -1.56
N TRP A 640 -7.02 0.14 -2.33
CA TRP A 640 -5.98 -0.85 -2.61
C TRP A 640 -6.29 -1.66 -3.87
N ILE A 641 -5.27 -2.24 -4.48
CA ILE A 641 -5.39 -3.15 -5.63
C ILE A 641 -4.57 -4.41 -5.33
N PHE A 642 -5.22 -5.57 -5.39
CA PHE A 642 -4.56 -6.86 -5.19
C PHE A 642 -3.90 -7.36 -6.48
N TRP A 643 -2.66 -7.82 -6.39
CA TRP A 643 -1.93 -8.51 -7.45
C TRP A 643 -1.97 -10.03 -7.21
N ALA A 644 -2.65 -10.83 -8.04
CA ALA A 644 -3.50 -10.46 -9.18
C ALA A 644 -4.69 -11.44 -9.33
N TRP A 645 -5.55 -11.22 -10.32
CA TRP A 645 -6.47 -12.26 -10.79
C TRP A 645 -5.68 -13.46 -11.33
N ASN A 646 -4.72 -13.18 -12.21
CA ASN A 646 -3.92 -14.15 -12.94
C ASN A 646 -3.15 -15.11 -12.00
N PRO A 647 -3.23 -16.44 -12.21
CA PRO A 647 -2.45 -17.42 -11.46
C PRO A 647 -1.00 -17.57 -11.92
N SER A 648 -0.61 -16.88 -13.00
CA SER A 648 0.66 -17.04 -13.70
C SER A 648 1.83 -16.30 -13.03
N SER A 649 1.58 -15.28 -12.19
CA SER A 649 2.63 -14.59 -11.42
C SER A 649 3.36 -15.58 -10.53
N SER A 650 4.69 -15.67 -10.67
CA SER A 650 5.49 -16.76 -10.09
C SER A 650 5.74 -16.64 -8.58
N ASP A 651 5.66 -15.43 -8.06
CA ASP A 651 6.01 -14.98 -6.70
C ASP A 651 4.78 -14.85 -5.78
N THR A 652 3.69 -14.33 -6.34
CA THR A 652 2.40 -14.11 -5.66
C THR A 652 1.37 -15.17 -6.01
N GLY A 653 1.35 -15.68 -7.24
CA GLY A 653 0.18 -16.37 -7.80
C GLY A 653 -1.06 -15.48 -7.85
N GLY A 654 -2.23 -16.08 -8.13
CA GLY A 654 -3.47 -15.32 -8.36
C GLY A 654 -4.57 -15.57 -7.33
N ILE A 655 -5.74 -14.96 -7.59
CA ILE A 655 -7.03 -15.28 -6.95
C ILE A 655 -7.63 -16.57 -7.53
N VAL A 656 -7.40 -16.90 -8.80
CA VAL A 656 -7.75 -18.22 -9.35
C VAL A 656 -6.56 -19.19 -9.27
N ALA A 657 -6.82 -20.48 -9.42
CA ALA A 657 -5.81 -21.53 -9.39
C ALA A 657 -5.11 -21.70 -10.75
N LYS A 658 -3.80 -22.00 -10.69
CA LYS A 658 -2.96 -22.22 -11.89
C LYS A 658 -3.31 -23.51 -12.65
N SER A 659 -4.01 -24.44 -11.99
CA SER A 659 -4.48 -25.70 -12.57
C SER A 659 -5.59 -25.53 -13.61
N ASP A 660 -6.42 -24.49 -13.48
CA ASP A 660 -7.71 -24.44 -14.20
C ASP A 660 -8.24 -23.04 -14.54
N TRP A 661 -7.66 -21.95 -13.99
CA TRP A 661 -8.19 -20.58 -14.09
C TRP A 661 -9.62 -20.39 -13.53
N LEU A 662 -10.17 -21.41 -12.87
CA LEU A 662 -11.57 -21.52 -12.44
C LEU A 662 -11.69 -21.64 -10.91
N THR A 663 -10.85 -22.42 -10.25
CA THR A 663 -10.94 -22.62 -8.80
C THR A 663 -10.47 -21.36 -8.08
N VAL A 664 -11.32 -20.78 -7.23
CA VAL A 664 -10.97 -19.60 -6.41
C VAL A 664 -10.12 -20.04 -5.21
N GLN A 665 -9.03 -19.31 -4.99
CA GLN A 665 -8.13 -19.47 -3.84
C GLN A 665 -8.73 -18.77 -2.61
N TRP A 666 -9.73 -19.39 -2.00
CA TRP A 666 -10.48 -18.79 -0.88
C TRP A 666 -9.61 -18.45 0.33
N ASN A 667 -8.51 -19.19 0.56
CA ASN A 667 -7.51 -18.83 1.58
C ASN A 667 -6.90 -17.43 1.37
N LYS A 668 -6.87 -16.91 0.14
CA LYS A 668 -6.51 -15.52 -0.16
C LYS A 668 -7.70 -14.59 0.00
N VAL A 669 -8.85 -14.94 -0.55
CA VAL A 669 -10.06 -14.11 -0.49
C VAL A 669 -10.46 -13.82 0.97
N ASP A 670 -10.42 -14.81 1.85
CA ASP A 670 -10.69 -14.64 3.29
C ASP A 670 -9.69 -13.71 4.00
N LYS A 671 -8.44 -13.58 3.51
CA LYS A 671 -7.51 -12.55 4.00
C LYS A 671 -7.89 -11.14 3.55
N LEU A 672 -8.59 -11.02 2.43
CA LEU A 672 -9.09 -9.73 1.95
C LEU A 672 -10.44 -9.36 2.60
N VAL A 673 -11.25 -10.36 2.97
CA VAL A 673 -12.52 -10.18 3.69
C VAL A 673 -12.30 -9.91 5.18
N GLY A 674 -11.38 -10.64 5.82
CA GLY A 674 -11.27 -10.73 7.28
C GLY A 674 -12.15 -11.85 7.84
N SER A 675 -12.27 -11.94 9.18
CA SER A 675 -13.11 -12.94 9.84
C SER A 675 -14.60 -12.78 9.52
N ASN A 676 -15.03 -11.57 9.16
CA ASN A 676 -16.27 -11.26 8.44
C ASN A 676 -16.15 -9.86 7.78
N PRO A 677 -17.05 -9.46 6.86
CA PRO A 677 -16.91 -8.18 6.13
C PRO A 677 -17.21 -6.91 6.94
N SER A 678 -17.53 -7.03 8.23
CA SER A 678 -17.56 -5.92 9.20
C SER A 678 -16.40 -6.00 10.19
N ALA A 679 -15.52 -6.99 10.06
CA ALA A 679 -14.34 -7.15 10.90
C ALA A 679 -13.19 -6.28 10.41
N VAL A 680 -12.30 -6.03 11.36
CA VAL A 680 -11.16 -5.10 11.22
C VAL A 680 -9.83 -5.81 10.97
N ASP A 681 -9.89 -7.08 10.58
CA ASP A 681 -8.79 -8.03 10.41
C ASP A 681 -8.59 -8.49 8.95
N GLY A 682 -9.24 -7.81 8.01
CA GLY A 682 -9.04 -7.98 6.56
C GLY A 682 -8.95 -6.65 5.81
N MET A 683 -8.95 -6.71 4.48
CA MET A 683 -8.88 -5.54 3.60
C MET A 683 -10.27 -4.97 3.22
N ASN A 684 -11.33 -5.31 3.98
CA ASN A 684 -12.72 -4.85 3.77
C ASN A 684 -13.30 -5.23 2.39
N LEU A 685 -12.87 -6.36 1.82
CA LEU A 685 -13.50 -6.94 0.63
C LEU A 685 -14.87 -7.54 0.99
N LYS A 686 -15.88 -7.36 0.15
CA LYS A 686 -17.27 -7.80 0.41
C LYS A 686 -17.85 -8.69 -0.71
N PRO A 687 -17.63 -10.01 -0.67
CA PRO A 687 -18.28 -10.96 -1.57
C PRO A 687 -19.82 -10.90 -1.49
N TRP A 688 -20.47 -11.15 -2.63
CA TRP A 688 -21.92 -10.99 -2.82
C TRP A 688 -22.79 -11.70 -1.77
N PHE A 689 -22.35 -12.86 -1.28
CA PHE A 689 -23.10 -13.70 -0.35
C PHE A 689 -23.22 -13.10 1.06
N TYR A 690 -22.47 -12.04 1.38
CA TYR A 690 -22.63 -11.29 2.62
C TYR A 690 -23.65 -10.15 2.55
N GLY A 691 -24.22 -9.87 1.38
CA GLY A 691 -25.11 -8.72 1.17
C GLY A 691 -24.37 -7.40 0.94
N PRO A 692 -25.11 -6.29 0.77
CA PRO A 692 -24.56 -4.94 0.54
C PRO A 692 -23.88 -4.33 1.78
#